data_AF-A0A8T0LQ70-F1
#
_entry.id   AF-A0A8T0LQ70-F1
#
_cell.length_a   1.000
_cell.length_b   1.000
_cell.length_c   1.000
_cell.angle_alpha   90.00
_cell.angle_beta   90.00
_cell.angle_gamma   90.00
#
_symmetry.space_group_name_H-M   'P 1'
#
loop_
_entity.id
_entity.type
_entity.pdbx_description
1 polymer ?
#
loop_
_entity_poly.entity_id
_entity_poly.type
_entity_poly.pdbx_seq_one_letter_code
_entity_poly.pdbx_strand_id
1 'polypeptide(L)'
;MMARHNTAVKIVQSGDADFGAKLAALHAVSSGLKAWLAETVSDGVESCRRLCGGHGFTQSSNLAHTFAEIVGANTFEGTFDVLVQQHARYLLKILAGAKTLDTSEPATQFLSKIMTYADPKLRCKAQTSVDFGDLKLLVEAFEARAGRVLLALASKMKGTNNDGNACMVLMTRVSTAHTELMLMEALMNGITTIPSGKERQATINLCSLLGVWLITKSLGDFRQHDYLSSQQADLVCEQVVLLLPIIRKNCVLLADAWDFSDFELNSTIGRYDGDIYRALVKRAADEPLNKTQVPEGYEVYLKPLIQGQQVVVSLLHCLMPIAPAPLTIFICSGLPQIISSGNPEPNTVEMGKRISDWDIVNVQEDFNYHAFLYSKNTHEHRTATSGGVPFGSGLNTLSHYPFTNVSGTERTQWKACSSNEGADCLTPKGFTRVEIQLDGGVAFDLYNLHSDAGTSAEDQKARASNLAQLGDYIKANSADKAVIVMGDTNTRYTRSLDTIAEFLQGTNLTDGWVEFVRNGKAPEKGAAPILCDEKNMTNECEVVDKIMYRGNNYITLTLDKWNNDNKAFFDSNKTGLSDHPPISSVFSWKLNPDLHLSDAFGGPHGTPFTDVALAAAGQTVSSITIRAEKRVDGVSLEVSDPTESTLAHGGTGGIPKKLQLKSGEYITSMEVHWGKKEERTRIFYLKFKTNKGRSVEGGTKTSAKATVTAPKGFQLSGLHGRSDKEVDALGAIFTRIESTSQSQLQTTQE
;
A
#
# COMPACT_ATOMS: atom_id res chain seq x y z
N MET A 1 -34.67 -35.78 -5.36
CA MET A 1 -34.86 -35.30 -6.75
C MET A 1 -35.26 -36.43 -7.72
N MET A 2 -34.43 -37.48 -7.90
CA MET A 2 -34.70 -38.56 -8.87
C MET A 2 -36.10 -39.21 -8.80
N ALA A 3 -36.64 -39.45 -7.60
CA ALA A 3 -38.01 -39.96 -7.48
C ALA A 3 -39.07 -39.00 -8.07
N ARG A 4 -38.90 -37.68 -7.94
CA ARG A 4 -39.79 -36.67 -8.55
C ARG A 4 -39.65 -36.64 -10.06
N HIS A 5 -38.42 -36.71 -10.58
CA HIS A 5 -38.15 -36.86 -12.01
C HIS A 5 -38.84 -38.11 -12.57
N ASN A 6 -38.65 -39.27 -11.94
CA ASN A 6 -39.20 -40.53 -12.41
C ASN A 6 -40.74 -40.56 -12.33
N THR A 7 -41.34 -39.92 -11.32
CA THR A 7 -42.80 -39.73 -11.23
C THR A 7 -43.30 -38.76 -12.31
N ALA A 8 -42.60 -37.65 -12.57
CA ALA A 8 -42.95 -36.72 -13.65
C ALA A 8 -42.87 -37.38 -15.04
N VAL A 9 -41.81 -38.15 -15.32
CA VAL A 9 -41.64 -38.92 -16.56
C VAL A 9 -42.78 -39.95 -16.73
N LYS A 10 -43.15 -40.68 -15.67
CA LYS A 10 -44.30 -41.61 -15.72
C LYS A 10 -45.62 -40.91 -16.02
N ILE A 11 -45.83 -39.71 -15.48
CA ILE A 11 -47.03 -38.89 -15.68
C ILE A 11 -47.10 -38.30 -17.10
N VAL A 12 -45.96 -37.89 -17.67
CA VAL A 12 -45.85 -37.54 -19.11
C VAL A 12 -46.22 -38.73 -19.98
N GLN A 13 -45.71 -39.93 -19.65
CA GLN A 13 -46.00 -41.16 -20.37
C GLN A 13 -47.46 -41.64 -20.24
N SER A 14 -48.19 -41.23 -19.20
CA SER A 14 -49.59 -41.59 -18.97
C SER A 14 -50.62 -40.54 -19.42
N GLY A 15 -50.18 -39.34 -19.83
CA GLY A 15 -51.09 -38.26 -20.29
C GLY A 15 -51.98 -37.67 -19.18
N ASP A 16 -51.55 -37.74 -17.93
CA ASP A 16 -52.33 -37.34 -16.75
C ASP A 16 -52.35 -35.80 -16.55
N ALA A 17 -53.53 -35.25 -16.26
CA ALA A 17 -53.78 -33.81 -16.13
C ALA A 17 -53.02 -33.16 -14.96
N ASP A 18 -52.61 -33.94 -13.95
CA ASP A 18 -51.80 -33.47 -12.82
C ASP A 18 -50.36 -33.04 -13.21
N PHE A 19 -49.93 -33.33 -14.45
CA PHE A 19 -48.58 -33.03 -14.92
C PHE A 19 -48.15 -31.56 -14.68
N GLY A 20 -49.03 -30.60 -14.99
CA GLY A 20 -48.70 -29.18 -14.89
C GLY A 20 -48.42 -28.71 -13.46
N ALA A 21 -49.14 -29.25 -12.47
CA ALA A 21 -48.93 -28.92 -11.06
C ALA A 21 -47.60 -29.50 -10.53
N LYS A 22 -47.33 -30.77 -10.86
CA LYS A 22 -46.10 -31.47 -10.44
C LYS A 22 -44.85 -30.92 -11.14
N LEU A 23 -44.96 -30.48 -12.40
CA LEU A 23 -43.89 -29.77 -13.10
C LEU A 23 -43.59 -28.40 -12.48
N ALA A 24 -44.63 -27.63 -12.10
CA ALA A 24 -44.45 -26.34 -11.43
C ALA A 24 -43.77 -26.49 -10.06
N ALA A 25 -44.16 -27.51 -9.28
CA ALA A 25 -43.52 -27.84 -8.01
C ALA A 25 -42.06 -28.28 -8.20
N LEU A 26 -41.79 -29.16 -9.17
CA LEU A 26 -40.43 -29.61 -9.50
C LEU A 26 -39.53 -28.44 -9.90
N HIS A 27 -39.99 -27.57 -10.81
CA HIS A 27 -39.27 -26.37 -11.24
C HIS A 27 -38.95 -25.47 -10.04
N ALA A 28 -39.95 -25.02 -9.28
CA ALA A 28 -39.75 -24.09 -8.16
C ALA A 28 -38.80 -24.63 -7.08
N VAL A 29 -38.95 -25.90 -6.71
CA VAL A 29 -38.06 -26.60 -5.76
C VAL A 29 -36.64 -26.69 -6.31
N SER A 30 -36.49 -27.01 -7.60
CA SER A 30 -35.16 -27.08 -8.23
C SER A 30 -34.48 -25.71 -8.31
N SER A 31 -35.22 -24.63 -8.61
CA SER A 31 -34.71 -23.26 -8.60
C SER A 31 -34.17 -22.85 -7.23
N GLY A 32 -34.93 -23.12 -6.16
CA GLY A 32 -34.51 -22.82 -4.78
C GLY A 32 -33.26 -23.59 -4.34
N LEU A 33 -33.27 -24.92 -4.55
CA LEU A 33 -32.14 -25.79 -4.22
C LEU A 33 -30.88 -25.44 -5.02
N LYS A 34 -31.00 -25.24 -6.34
CA LYS A 34 -29.86 -24.91 -7.22
C LYS A 34 -29.22 -23.60 -6.79
N ALA A 35 -30.02 -22.55 -6.57
CA ALA A 35 -29.52 -21.25 -6.15
C ALA A 35 -28.71 -21.34 -4.83
N TRP A 36 -29.32 -21.90 -3.78
CA TRP A 36 -28.68 -22.00 -2.46
C TRP A 36 -27.46 -22.92 -2.46
N LEU A 37 -27.51 -24.06 -3.18
CA LEU A 37 -26.37 -24.99 -3.28
C LEU A 37 -25.20 -24.39 -4.05
N ALA A 38 -25.45 -23.68 -5.17
CA ALA A 38 -24.39 -23.05 -5.94
C ALA A 38 -23.63 -22.02 -5.09
N GLU A 39 -24.35 -21.15 -4.39
CA GLU A 39 -23.77 -20.11 -3.52
C GLU A 39 -23.02 -20.76 -2.35
N THR A 40 -23.69 -21.63 -1.58
CA THR A 40 -23.13 -22.28 -0.38
C THR A 40 -21.90 -23.14 -0.69
N VAL A 41 -21.89 -23.88 -1.81
CA VAL A 41 -20.73 -24.70 -2.20
C VAL A 41 -19.57 -23.81 -2.67
N SER A 42 -19.85 -22.73 -3.42
CA SER A 42 -18.80 -21.80 -3.88
C SER A 42 -18.10 -21.12 -2.69
N ASP A 43 -18.89 -20.58 -1.76
CA ASP A 43 -18.40 -20.00 -0.50
C ASP A 43 -17.68 -21.04 0.37
N GLY A 44 -18.14 -22.30 0.35
CA GLY A 44 -17.52 -23.43 1.02
C GLY A 44 -16.11 -23.70 0.48
N VAL A 45 -15.94 -23.81 -0.84
CA VAL A 45 -14.63 -24.05 -1.48
C VAL A 45 -13.66 -22.91 -1.20
N GLU A 46 -14.08 -21.65 -1.33
CA GLU A 46 -13.23 -20.49 -0.99
C GLU A 46 -12.90 -20.43 0.52
N SER A 47 -13.80 -20.91 1.38
CA SER A 47 -13.51 -21.04 2.81
C SER A 47 -12.51 -22.15 3.10
N CYS A 48 -12.61 -23.31 2.45
CA CYS A 48 -11.59 -24.37 2.49
C CYS A 48 -10.23 -23.86 2.01
N ARG A 49 -10.19 -23.12 0.89
CA ARG A 49 -8.97 -22.50 0.35
C ARG A 49 -8.29 -21.60 1.38
N ARG A 50 -9.04 -20.75 2.08
CA ARG A 50 -8.53 -19.86 3.13
C ARG A 50 -8.09 -20.61 4.39
N LEU A 51 -8.80 -21.68 4.79
CA LEU A 51 -8.42 -22.53 5.92
C LEU A 51 -7.07 -23.25 5.70
N CYS A 52 -6.68 -23.49 4.45
CA CYS A 52 -5.36 -24.03 4.10
C CYS A 52 -4.23 -22.98 4.03
N GLY A 53 -4.49 -21.72 4.41
CA GLY A 53 -3.49 -20.65 4.49
C GLY A 53 -2.76 -20.39 3.16
N GLY A 54 -1.47 -20.06 3.25
CA GLY A 54 -0.65 -19.78 2.06
C GLY A 54 -0.56 -20.95 1.07
N HIS A 55 -0.58 -22.19 1.55
CA HIS A 55 -0.56 -23.36 0.65
C HIS A 55 -1.89 -23.57 -0.08
N GLY A 56 -3.02 -23.15 0.50
CA GLY A 56 -4.30 -23.10 -0.21
C GLY A 56 -4.34 -22.10 -1.38
N PHE A 57 -3.41 -21.15 -1.46
CA PHE A 57 -3.27 -20.27 -2.63
C PHE A 57 -2.49 -20.91 -3.78
N THR A 58 -1.71 -21.96 -3.53
CA THR A 58 -0.93 -22.64 -4.58
C THR A 58 -1.85 -23.41 -5.53
N GLN A 59 -1.58 -23.37 -6.84
CA GLN A 59 -2.34 -24.14 -7.84
C GLN A 59 -2.26 -25.66 -7.57
N SER A 60 -1.17 -26.14 -6.96
CA SER A 60 -1.01 -27.53 -6.54
C SER A 60 -1.97 -27.97 -5.42
N SER A 61 -2.62 -27.04 -4.71
CA SER A 61 -3.72 -27.37 -3.80
C SER A 61 -5.02 -27.75 -4.52
N ASN A 62 -5.14 -27.42 -5.81
CA ASN A 62 -6.33 -27.52 -6.67
C ASN A 62 -7.54 -26.66 -6.25
N LEU A 63 -7.61 -26.19 -4.99
CA LEU A 63 -8.77 -25.46 -4.45
C LEU A 63 -9.11 -24.16 -5.21
N ALA A 64 -8.12 -23.45 -5.75
CA ALA A 64 -8.35 -22.26 -6.57
C ALA A 64 -8.98 -22.60 -7.94
N HIS A 65 -8.60 -23.72 -8.55
CA HIS A 65 -9.22 -24.22 -9.78
C HIS A 65 -10.62 -24.77 -9.51
N THR A 66 -10.81 -25.57 -8.46
CA THR A 66 -12.14 -26.04 -8.03
C THR A 66 -13.11 -24.87 -7.78
N PHE A 67 -12.64 -23.77 -7.18
CA PHE A 67 -13.44 -22.56 -7.02
C PHE A 67 -13.82 -21.94 -8.37
N ALA A 68 -12.86 -21.77 -9.28
CA ALA A 68 -13.09 -21.18 -10.60
C ALA A 68 -14.10 -21.98 -11.45
N GLU A 69 -14.09 -23.31 -11.36
CA GLU A 69 -15.07 -24.17 -12.02
C GLU A 69 -16.45 -24.08 -11.36
N ILE A 70 -16.52 -24.23 -10.02
CA ILE A 70 -17.81 -24.34 -9.33
C ILE A 70 -18.57 -23.00 -9.25
N VAL A 71 -17.86 -21.86 -9.21
CA VAL A 71 -18.51 -20.54 -9.09
C VAL A 71 -19.38 -20.21 -10.31
N GLY A 72 -19.10 -20.81 -11.47
CA GLY A 72 -19.96 -20.71 -12.66
C GLY A 72 -21.39 -21.21 -12.42
N ALA A 73 -21.59 -22.14 -11.46
CA ALA A 73 -22.90 -22.66 -11.10
C ALA A 73 -23.83 -21.61 -10.48
N ASN A 74 -23.31 -20.46 -10.04
CA ASN A 74 -24.12 -19.31 -9.63
C ASN A 74 -24.79 -18.60 -10.82
N THR A 75 -24.30 -18.83 -12.04
CA THR A 75 -24.72 -18.09 -13.26
C THR A 75 -25.39 -18.98 -14.30
N PHE A 76 -24.79 -20.11 -14.69
CA PHE A 76 -25.38 -21.01 -15.68
C PHE A 76 -26.66 -21.68 -15.16
N GLU A 77 -27.59 -22.07 -16.04
CA GLU A 77 -28.91 -22.61 -15.66
C GLU A 77 -29.72 -21.72 -14.69
N GLY A 78 -29.50 -20.40 -14.77
CA GLY A 78 -30.25 -19.35 -14.06
C GLY A 78 -29.47 -18.75 -12.88
N THR A 79 -29.36 -17.42 -12.85
CA THR A 79 -28.71 -16.70 -11.74
C THR A 79 -29.49 -16.83 -10.42
N PHE A 80 -28.75 -16.86 -9.30
CA PHE A 80 -29.29 -16.85 -7.94
C PHE A 80 -30.44 -15.85 -7.78
N ASP A 81 -30.20 -14.58 -8.14
CA ASP A 81 -31.14 -13.45 -7.98
C ASP A 81 -32.48 -13.64 -8.70
N VAL A 82 -32.56 -14.51 -9.69
CA VAL A 82 -33.77 -14.81 -10.46
C VAL A 82 -34.45 -16.09 -9.96
N LEU A 83 -33.66 -17.14 -9.69
CA LEU A 83 -34.18 -18.43 -9.26
C LEU A 83 -34.87 -18.35 -7.88
N VAL A 84 -34.32 -17.58 -6.94
CA VAL A 84 -34.96 -17.35 -5.63
C VAL A 84 -36.32 -16.65 -5.75
N GLN A 85 -36.50 -15.80 -6.77
CA GLN A 85 -37.76 -15.08 -7.02
C GLN A 85 -38.83 -16.01 -7.59
N GLN A 86 -38.45 -16.92 -8.49
CA GLN A 86 -39.34 -17.96 -9.02
C GLN A 86 -39.84 -18.87 -7.89
N HIS A 87 -38.94 -19.32 -7.02
CA HIS A 87 -39.24 -20.16 -5.86
C HIS A 87 -40.15 -19.44 -4.85
N ALA A 88 -39.87 -18.18 -4.50
CA ALA A 88 -40.71 -17.40 -3.59
C ALA A 88 -42.12 -17.12 -4.16
N ARG A 89 -42.25 -16.85 -5.47
CA ARG A 89 -43.57 -16.70 -6.13
C ARG A 89 -44.40 -17.98 -6.07
N TYR A 90 -43.76 -19.14 -6.24
CA TYR A 90 -44.41 -20.43 -6.06
C TYR A 90 -44.92 -20.61 -4.61
N LEU A 91 -44.08 -20.35 -3.61
CA LEU A 91 -44.48 -20.47 -2.20
C LEU A 91 -45.64 -19.53 -1.83
N LEU A 92 -45.65 -18.29 -2.33
CA LEU A 92 -46.78 -17.37 -2.19
C LEU A 92 -48.07 -17.91 -2.84
N LYS A 93 -47.98 -18.51 -4.03
CA LYS A 93 -49.12 -19.14 -4.71
C LYS A 93 -49.69 -20.31 -3.90
N ILE A 94 -48.84 -21.17 -3.35
CA ILE A 94 -49.28 -22.31 -2.53
C ILE A 94 -49.86 -21.83 -1.19
N LEU A 95 -49.28 -20.80 -0.54
CA LEU A 95 -49.85 -20.19 0.66
C LEU A 95 -51.27 -19.65 0.41
N ALA A 96 -51.49 -18.95 -0.71
CA ALA A 96 -52.82 -18.46 -1.07
C ALA A 96 -53.84 -19.61 -1.29
N GLY A 97 -53.37 -20.77 -1.74
CA GLY A 97 -54.14 -22.00 -1.91
C GLY A 97 -54.20 -22.93 -0.69
N ALA A 98 -53.70 -22.55 0.49
CA ALA A 98 -53.47 -23.46 1.60
C ALA A 98 -54.72 -24.22 2.12
N LYS A 99 -55.94 -23.74 1.83
CA LYS A 99 -57.20 -24.44 2.15
C LYS A 99 -57.43 -25.71 1.31
N THR A 100 -56.77 -25.82 0.16
CA THR A 100 -56.80 -26.97 -0.76
C THR A 100 -55.38 -27.47 -1.01
N LEU A 101 -54.52 -27.44 0.02
CA LEU A 101 -53.14 -27.88 -0.04
C LEU A 101 -53.08 -29.39 -0.31
N ASP A 102 -52.31 -29.79 -1.32
CA ASP A 102 -51.91 -31.18 -1.48
C ASP A 102 -50.89 -31.54 -0.39
N THR A 103 -51.35 -32.30 0.61
CA THR A 103 -50.52 -32.77 1.72
C THR A 103 -49.61 -33.95 1.34
N SER A 104 -49.71 -34.46 0.11
CA SER A 104 -48.81 -35.49 -0.43
C SER A 104 -47.54 -34.92 -1.06
N GLU A 105 -47.49 -33.62 -1.37
CA GLU A 105 -46.29 -32.93 -1.85
C GLU A 105 -45.38 -32.54 -0.67
N PRO A 106 -44.25 -33.24 -0.43
CA PRO A 106 -43.48 -33.07 0.80
C PRO A 106 -42.88 -31.67 0.95
N ALA A 107 -42.48 -31.03 -0.15
CA ALA A 107 -41.82 -29.72 -0.10
C ALA A 107 -42.74 -28.62 0.42
N THR A 108 -44.06 -28.76 0.31
CA THR A 108 -45.01 -27.77 0.82
C THR A 108 -45.83 -28.27 2.01
N GLN A 109 -45.52 -29.47 2.53
CA GLN A 109 -46.31 -30.12 3.57
C GLN A 109 -46.34 -29.33 4.90
N PHE A 110 -45.25 -28.62 5.23
CA PHE A 110 -45.18 -27.75 6.41
C PHE A 110 -46.26 -26.66 6.41
N LEU A 111 -46.76 -26.24 5.24
CA LEU A 111 -47.84 -25.26 5.14
C LEU A 111 -49.18 -25.79 5.70
N SER A 112 -49.35 -27.10 5.89
CA SER A 112 -50.54 -27.65 6.57
C SER A 112 -50.65 -27.17 8.03
N LYS A 113 -49.51 -26.83 8.66
CA LYS A 113 -49.42 -26.30 10.03
C LYS A 113 -49.23 -24.77 10.06
N ILE A 114 -49.43 -24.05 8.95
CA ILE A 114 -49.11 -22.61 8.85
C ILE A 114 -49.82 -21.74 9.89
N MET A 115 -51.03 -22.13 10.33
CA MET A 115 -51.75 -21.45 11.42
C MET A 115 -51.04 -21.59 12.77
N THR A 116 -50.37 -22.71 13.04
CA THR A 116 -49.55 -22.93 14.25
C THR A 116 -48.30 -22.06 14.21
N TYR A 117 -47.60 -21.98 13.07
CA TYR A 117 -46.42 -21.12 12.94
C TYR A 117 -46.75 -19.64 12.92
N ALA A 118 -47.96 -19.26 12.48
CA ALA A 118 -48.47 -17.90 12.53
C ALA A 118 -48.70 -17.39 13.96
N ASP A 119 -48.94 -18.27 14.94
CA ASP A 119 -49.17 -17.87 16.33
C ASP A 119 -47.91 -17.21 16.93
N PRO A 120 -47.94 -15.92 17.32
CA PRO A 120 -46.82 -15.26 17.98
C PRO A 120 -46.53 -15.80 19.38
N LYS A 121 -47.39 -16.66 19.95
CA LYS A 121 -47.17 -17.36 21.22
C LYS A 121 -46.44 -18.70 21.07
N LEU A 122 -46.27 -19.23 19.86
CA LEU A 122 -45.46 -20.44 19.64
C LEU A 122 -44.00 -20.18 20.06
N ARG A 123 -43.45 -21.07 20.88
CA ARG A 123 -42.09 -21.05 21.42
C ARG A 123 -41.37 -22.35 21.07
N CYS A 124 -40.04 -22.29 20.94
CA CYS A 124 -39.19 -23.46 20.85
C CYS A 124 -39.25 -24.26 22.17
N LYS A 125 -39.25 -25.59 22.07
CA LYS A 125 -39.39 -26.50 23.21
C LYS A 125 -38.08 -26.79 23.94
N ALA A 126 -36.93 -26.50 23.34
CA ALA A 126 -35.60 -26.78 23.90
C ALA A 126 -35.41 -26.08 25.26
N GLN A 127 -34.90 -26.83 26.24
CA GLN A 127 -34.55 -26.35 27.58
C GLN A 127 -33.05 -26.40 27.83
N THR A 128 -32.32 -27.22 27.08
CA THR A 128 -30.88 -27.45 27.17
C THR A 128 -30.23 -27.32 25.78
N SER A 129 -28.90 -27.15 25.73
CA SER A 129 -28.12 -27.16 24.49
C SER A 129 -28.21 -28.50 23.77
N VAL A 130 -28.21 -29.61 24.52
CA VAL A 130 -28.30 -30.98 23.97
C VAL A 130 -29.62 -31.22 23.22
N ASP A 131 -30.72 -30.52 23.57
CA ASP A 131 -32.00 -30.61 22.85
C ASP A 131 -31.89 -30.15 21.39
N PHE A 132 -31.00 -29.18 21.11
CA PHE A 132 -30.66 -28.76 19.74
C PHE A 132 -29.81 -29.80 18.98
N GLY A 133 -29.49 -30.93 19.61
CA GLY A 133 -28.99 -32.13 18.94
C GLY A 133 -30.08 -32.96 18.24
N ASP A 134 -31.36 -32.81 18.60
CA ASP A 134 -32.47 -33.57 17.98
C ASP A 134 -32.89 -32.94 16.63
N LEU A 135 -32.72 -33.72 15.56
CA LEU A 135 -33.12 -33.35 14.21
C LEU A 135 -34.62 -33.04 14.08
N LYS A 136 -35.49 -33.64 14.90
CA LYS A 136 -36.93 -33.33 14.89
C LYS A 136 -37.22 -31.94 15.43
N LEU A 137 -36.54 -31.55 16.52
CA LEU A 137 -36.64 -30.21 17.11
C LEU A 137 -36.05 -29.16 16.17
N LEU A 138 -34.93 -29.48 15.51
CA LEU A 138 -34.37 -28.64 14.46
C LEU A 138 -35.36 -28.46 13.30
N VAL A 139 -35.92 -29.53 12.74
CA VAL A 139 -36.92 -29.43 11.66
C VAL A 139 -38.12 -28.58 12.09
N GLU A 140 -38.69 -28.77 13.29
CA GLU A 140 -39.80 -27.92 13.79
C GLU A 140 -39.41 -26.42 13.86
N ALA A 141 -38.17 -26.11 14.24
CA ALA A 141 -37.66 -24.73 14.24
C ALA A 141 -37.52 -24.15 12.83
N PHE A 142 -37.08 -24.94 11.85
CA PHE A 142 -36.99 -24.50 10.45
C PHE A 142 -38.38 -24.39 9.79
N GLU A 143 -39.34 -25.27 10.10
CA GLU A 143 -40.75 -25.14 9.69
C GLU A 143 -41.34 -23.81 10.22
N ALA A 144 -41.12 -23.51 11.50
CA ALA A 144 -41.60 -22.29 12.15
C ALA A 144 -40.97 -21.03 11.54
N ARG A 145 -39.66 -21.05 11.25
CA ARG A 145 -38.98 -19.96 10.53
C ARG A 145 -39.56 -19.78 9.13
N ALA A 146 -39.58 -20.82 8.30
CA ALA A 146 -40.01 -20.77 6.90
C ALA A 146 -41.45 -20.23 6.79
N GLY A 147 -42.36 -20.73 7.65
CA GLY A 147 -43.74 -20.25 7.72
C GLY A 147 -43.83 -18.76 8.08
N ARG A 148 -43.09 -18.30 9.10
CA ARG A 148 -43.13 -16.90 9.55
C ARG A 148 -42.53 -15.92 8.55
N VAL A 149 -41.41 -16.25 7.89
CA VAL A 149 -40.85 -15.37 6.85
C VAL A 149 -41.73 -15.31 5.60
N LEU A 150 -42.38 -16.42 5.24
CA LEU A 150 -43.34 -16.45 4.12
C LEU A 150 -44.60 -15.63 4.41
N LEU A 151 -45.14 -15.70 5.63
CA LEU A 151 -46.25 -14.84 6.06
C LEU A 151 -45.87 -13.35 6.08
N ALA A 152 -44.64 -13.02 6.50
CA ALA A 152 -44.14 -11.65 6.48
C ALA A 152 -44.00 -11.12 5.04
N LEU A 153 -43.49 -11.94 4.11
CA LEU A 153 -43.46 -11.63 2.68
C LEU A 153 -44.87 -11.43 2.12
N ALA A 154 -45.82 -12.32 2.40
CA ALA A 154 -47.20 -12.21 1.91
C ALA A 154 -47.88 -10.92 2.41
N SER A 155 -47.65 -10.53 3.66
CA SER A 155 -48.11 -9.26 4.23
C SER A 155 -47.48 -8.06 3.51
N LYS A 156 -46.16 -8.09 3.28
CA LYS A 156 -45.46 -6.99 2.60
C LYS A 156 -45.86 -6.86 1.13
N MET A 157 -46.00 -7.97 0.40
CA MET A 157 -46.53 -8.01 -0.97
C MET A 157 -47.92 -7.36 -1.04
N LYS A 158 -48.83 -7.69 -0.13
CA LYS A 158 -50.14 -7.03 -0.06
C LYS A 158 -50.00 -5.52 0.19
N GLY A 159 -49.10 -5.12 1.10
CA GLY A 159 -48.82 -3.72 1.41
C GLY A 159 -48.10 -2.93 0.30
N THR A 160 -47.58 -3.60 -0.73
CA THR A 160 -46.93 -2.99 -1.91
C THR A 160 -47.72 -3.25 -3.21
N ASN A 161 -49.03 -3.55 -3.12
CA ASN A 161 -49.89 -3.86 -4.27
C ASN A 161 -49.35 -5.01 -5.17
N ASN A 162 -48.71 -6.00 -4.54
CA ASN A 162 -48.00 -7.13 -5.15
C ASN A 162 -46.78 -6.75 -6.00
N ASP A 163 -46.15 -5.60 -5.74
CA ASP A 163 -44.84 -5.28 -6.32
C ASP A 163 -43.77 -6.24 -5.80
N GLY A 164 -43.40 -7.20 -6.66
CA GLY A 164 -42.34 -8.15 -6.43
C GLY A 164 -40.94 -7.52 -6.42
N ASN A 165 -40.72 -6.40 -7.13
CA ASN A 165 -39.44 -5.71 -7.14
C ASN A 165 -39.18 -5.06 -5.77
N ALA A 166 -40.19 -4.39 -5.21
CA ALA A 166 -40.14 -3.85 -3.85
C ALA A 166 -39.98 -4.92 -2.75
N CYS A 167 -40.20 -6.20 -3.06
CA CYS A 167 -40.12 -7.31 -2.11
C CYS A 167 -38.95 -8.29 -2.37
N MET A 168 -38.08 -8.04 -3.37
CA MET A 168 -37.04 -9.02 -3.80
C MET A 168 -36.18 -9.56 -2.66
N VAL A 169 -35.77 -8.71 -1.71
CA VAL A 169 -34.95 -9.12 -0.54
C VAL A 169 -35.71 -10.09 0.37
N LEU A 170 -37.01 -9.86 0.60
CA LEU A 170 -37.85 -10.76 1.39
C LEU A 170 -38.14 -12.06 0.64
N MET A 171 -38.23 -12.00 -0.69
CA MET A 171 -38.38 -13.18 -1.55
C MET A 171 -37.13 -14.07 -1.52
N THR A 172 -35.93 -13.48 -1.58
CA THR A 172 -34.67 -14.20 -1.33
C THR A 172 -34.67 -14.85 0.06
N ARG A 173 -34.96 -14.08 1.12
CA ARG A 173 -35.03 -14.60 2.51
C ARG A 173 -36.00 -15.79 2.66
N VAL A 174 -37.16 -15.75 2.00
CA VAL A 174 -38.13 -16.85 1.97
C VAL A 174 -37.59 -18.07 1.23
N SER A 175 -36.98 -17.87 0.06
CA SER A 175 -36.38 -18.96 -0.73
C SER A 175 -35.27 -19.68 0.06
N THR A 176 -34.37 -18.92 0.69
CA THR A 176 -33.28 -19.45 1.53
C THR A 176 -33.84 -20.24 2.72
N ALA A 177 -34.74 -19.65 3.51
CA ALA A 177 -35.32 -20.31 4.68
C ALA A 177 -36.07 -21.61 4.33
N HIS A 178 -36.77 -21.62 3.19
CA HIS A 178 -37.45 -22.82 2.71
C HIS A 178 -36.47 -23.89 2.20
N THR A 179 -35.43 -23.49 1.47
CA THR A 179 -34.42 -24.44 0.96
C THR A 179 -33.64 -25.11 2.09
N GLU A 180 -33.31 -24.37 3.15
CA GLU A 180 -32.67 -24.91 4.34
C GLU A 180 -33.59 -25.88 5.12
N LEU A 181 -34.89 -25.60 5.21
CA LEU A 181 -35.88 -26.56 5.75
C LEU A 181 -35.87 -27.86 4.94
N MET A 182 -35.99 -27.76 3.61
CA MET A 182 -35.97 -28.92 2.72
C MET A 182 -34.69 -29.75 2.86
N LEU A 183 -33.54 -29.11 3.10
CA LEU A 183 -32.28 -29.78 3.37
C LEU A 183 -32.33 -30.54 4.71
N MET A 184 -32.79 -29.91 5.78
CA MET A 184 -32.90 -30.56 7.10
C MET A 184 -33.87 -31.75 7.09
N GLU A 185 -35.00 -31.63 6.39
CA GLU A 185 -35.94 -32.73 6.17
C GLU A 185 -35.31 -33.87 5.37
N ALA A 186 -34.58 -33.55 4.29
CA ALA A 186 -33.89 -34.54 3.46
C ALA A 186 -32.80 -35.29 4.24
N LEU A 187 -32.03 -34.59 5.08
CA LEU A 187 -31.01 -35.18 5.95
C LEU A 187 -31.62 -36.07 7.03
N MET A 188 -32.68 -35.60 7.71
CA MET A 188 -33.39 -36.40 8.72
C MET A 188 -33.96 -37.69 8.10
N ASN A 189 -34.56 -37.60 6.92
CA ASN A 189 -35.06 -38.76 6.19
C ASN A 189 -33.93 -39.70 5.73
N GLY A 190 -32.85 -39.15 5.15
CA GLY A 190 -31.68 -39.93 4.71
C GLY A 190 -31.03 -40.73 5.83
N ILE A 191 -30.90 -40.13 7.02
CA ILE A 191 -30.39 -40.80 8.23
C ILE A 191 -31.20 -42.05 8.61
N THR A 192 -32.49 -42.12 8.28
CA THR A 192 -33.29 -43.33 8.56
C THR A 192 -32.91 -44.53 7.70
N THR A 193 -32.30 -44.29 6.54
CA THR A 193 -31.83 -45.36 5.62
C THR A 193 -30.48 -45.95 6.03
N ILE A 194 -29.75 -45.29 6.92
CA ILE A 194 -28.48 -45.79 7.46
C ILE A 194 -28.78 -46.79 8.59
N PRO A 195 -28.16 -48.00 8.60
CA PRO A 195 -28.28 -48.95 9.70
C PRO A 195 -27.92 -48.33 11.06
N SER A 196 -28.51 -48.82 12.15
CA SER A 196 -28.16 -48.38 13.50
C SER A 196 -26.71 -48.76 13.82
N GLY A 197 -25.85 -47.76 14.03
CA GLY A 197 -24.41 -47.95 14.19
C GLY A 197 -23.69 -46.65 14.51
N LYS A 198 -22.36 -46.69 14.56
CA LYS A 198 -21.49 -45.52 14.84
C LYS A 198 -21.52 -44.53 13.67
N GLU A 199 -21.68 -45.06 12.47
CA GLU A 199 -21.74 -44.38 11.17
C GLU A 199 -22.98 -43.48 11.11
N ARG A 200 -24.14 -44.04 11.47
CA ARG A 200 -25.39 -43.29 11.63
C ARG A 200 -25.28 -42.22 12.71
N GLN A 201 -24.65 -42.52 13.84
CA GLN A 201 -24.47 -41.53 14.91
C GLN A 201 -23.53 -40.39 14.48
N ALA A 202 -22.44 -40.69 13.75
CA ALA A 202 -21.56 -39.67 13.18
C ALA A 202 -22.30 -38.77 12.18
N THR A 203 -23.14 -39.36 11.32
CA THR A 203 -23.99 -38.63 10.36
C THR A 203 -25.03 -37.76 11.08
N ILE A 204 -25.69 -38.28 12.13
CA ILE A 204 -26.60 -37.50 12.99
C ILE A 204 -25.86 -36.29 13.57
N ASN A 205 -24.71 -36.50 14.20
CA ASN A 205 -23.95 -35.41 14.82
C ASN A 205 -23.55 -34.33 13.79
N LEU A 206 -23.20 -34.72 12.56
CA LEU A 206 -22.85 -33.79 11.48
C LEU A 206 -24.08 -32.98 11.01
N CYS A 207 -25.24 -33.64 10.85
CA CYS A 207 -26.48 -32.98 10.46
C CYS A 207 -27.01 -32.05 11.55
N SER A 208 -26.88 -32.44 12.82
CA SER A 208 -27.21 -31.59 13.96
C SER A 208 -26.28 -30.37 14.02
N LEU A 209 -24.97 -30.54 13.77
CA LEU A 209 -24.02 -29.41 13.70
C LEU A 209 -24.39 -28.44 12.58
N LEU A 210 -24.73 -28.94 11.39
CA LEU A 210 -25.22 -28.10 10.29
C LEU A 210 -26.49 -27.34 10.69
N GLY A 211 -27.47 -28.02 11.30
CA GLY A 211 -28.72 -27.41 11.75
C GLY A 211 -28.51 -26.27 12.76
N VAL A 212 -27.70 -26.50 13.81
CA VAL A 212 -27.41 -25.43 14.79
C VAL A 212 -26.56 -24.30 14.20
N TRP A 213 -25.63 -24.61 13.30
CA TRP A 213 -24.83 -23.60 12.62
C TRP A 213 -25.68 -22.70 11.72
N LEU A 214 -26.62 -23.27 10.96
CA LEU A 214 -27.59 -22.50 10.15
C LEU A 214 -28.50 -21.63 11.04
N ILE A 215 -28.87 -22.09 12.24
CA ILE A 215 -29.58 -21.24 13.22
C ILE A 215 -28.71 -20.06 13.66
N THR A 216 -27.42 -20.24 13.95
CA THR A 216 -26.55 -19.10 14.32
C THR A 216 -26.39 -18.09 13.17
N LYS A 217 -26.31 -18.56 11.91
CA LYS A 217 -26.23 -17.71 10.71
C LYS A 217 -27.47 -16.84 10.50
N SER A 218 -28.66 -17.40 10.74
CA SER A 218 -29.95 -16.72 10.51
C SER A 218 -30.71 -16.40 11.81
N LEU A 219 -29.99 -16.19 12.93
CA LEU A 219 -30.58 -16.15 14.27
C LEU A 219 -31.74 -15.15 14.44
N GLY A 220 -31.68 -14.00 13.75
CA GLY A 220 -32.75 -13.00 13.76
C GLY A 220 -34.11 -13.54 13.28
N ASP A 221 -34.11 -14.47 12.32
CA ASP A 221 -35.33 -15.11 11.83
C ASP A 221 -35.94 -16.03 12.89
N PHE A 222 -35.11 -16.88 13.51
CA PHE A 222 -35.55 -17.84 14.54
C PHE A 222 -35.97 -17.14 15.85
N ARG A 223 -35.52 -15.91 16.08
CA ARG A 223 -35.94 -15.06 17.21
C ARG A 223 -37.19 -14.22 16.94
N GLN A 224 -37.71 -14.19 15.71
CA GLN A 224 -38.93 -13.43 15.40
C GLN A 224 -40.11 -13.91 16.26
N HIS A 225 -40.86 -12.97 16.86
CA HIS A 225 -41.91 -13.22 17.87
C HIS A 225 -41.47 -14.13 19.03
N ASP A 226 -40.21 -14.02 19.46
CA ASP A 226 -39.58 -14.74 20.56
C ASP A 226 -39.66 -16.28 20.46
N TYR A 227 -39.68 -16.87 19.26
CA TYR A 227 -39.71 -18.33 19.13
C TYR A 227 -38.49 -18.98 19.79
N LEU A 228 -37.28 -18.50 19.48
CA LEU A 228 -36.12 -18.64 20.37
C LEU A 228 -36.04 -17.44 21.33
N SER A 229 -35.97 -17.73 22.63
CA SER A 229 -35.60 -16.73 23.64
C SER A 229 -34.11 -16.37 23.55
N SER A 230 -33.66 -15.33 24.29
CA SER A 230 -32.21 -15.04 24.40
C SER A 230 -31.44 -16.24 24.95
N GLN A 231 -31.92 -16.84 26.03
CA GLN A 231 -31.30 -18.01 26.64
C GLN A 231 -31.22 -19.19 25.65
N GLN A 232 -32.27 -19.44 24.86
CA GLN A 232 -32.25 -20.49 23.84
C GLN A 232 -31.27 -20.18 22.70
N ALA A 233 -31.03 -18.91 22.36
CA ALA A 233 -29.98 -18.54 21.41
C ALA A 233 -28.58 -18.85 21.97
N ASP A 234 -28.34 -18.61 23.26
CA ASP A 234 -27.07 -18.97 23.92
C ASP A 234 -26.87 -20.51 23.94
N LEU A 235 -27.95 -21.28 24.18
CA LEU A 235 -27.93 -22.74 24.13
C LEU A 235 -27.64 -23.30 22.73
N VAL A 236 -28.07 -22.63 21.66
CA VAL A 236 -27.69 -23.01 20.27
C VAL A 236 -26.18 -22.81 20.07
N CYS A 237 -25.63 -21.69 20.53
CA CYS A 237 -24.19 -21.42 20.46
C CYS A 237 -23.37 -22.42 21.29
N GLU A 238 -23.84 -22.78 22.49
CA GLU A 238 -23.24 -23.83 23.33
C GLU A 238 -23.27 -25.19 22.61
N GLN A 239 -24.38 -25.55 21.95
CA GLN A 239 -24.47 -26.83 21.24
C GLN A 239 -23.51 -26.93 20.03
N VAL A 240 -23.21 -25.82 19.34
CA VAL A 240 -22.12 -25.78 18.35
C VAL A 240 -20.79 -26.17 19.00
N VAL A 241 -20.47 -25.57 20.15
CA VAL A 241 -19.23 -25.84 20.90
C VAL A 241 -19.17 -27.29 21.39
N LEU A 242 -20.30 -27.87 21.83
CA LEU A 242 -20.37 -29.28 22.28
C LEU A 242 -20.19 -30.28 21.12
N LEU A 243 -20.72 -29.98 19.93
CA LEU A 243 -20.62 -30.87 18.76
C LEU A 243 -19.24 -30.83 18.09
N LEU A 244 -18.53 -29.70 18.12
CA LEU A 244 -17.22 -29.56 17.45
C LEU A 244 -16.17 -30.62 17.89
N PRO A 245 -15.93 -30.90 19.19
CA PRO A 245 -15.04 -31.98 19.62
C PRO A 245 -15.47 -33.40 19.18
N ILE A 246 -16.76 -33.61 18.96
CA ILE A 246 -17.31 -34.90 18.52
C ILE A 246 -17.05 -35.08 17.02
N ILE A 247 -17.30 -34.05 16.21
CA ILE A 247 -17.00 -34.05 14.77
C ILE A 247 -15.48 -34.08 14.53
N ARG A 248 -14.68 -33.35 15.31
CA ARG A 248 -13.21 -33.33 15.18
C ARG A 248 -12.54 -34.69 15.31
N LYS A 249 -13.16 -35.66 16.00
CA LYS A 249 -12.68 -37.05 16.10
C LYS A 249 -12.94 -37.88 14.83
N ASN A 250 -13.92 -37.48 14.02
CA ASN A 250 -14.38 -38.22 12.85
C ASN A 250 -14.15 -37.44 11.53
N CYS A 251 -13.64 -36.22 11.58
CA CYS A 251 -13.61 -35.31 10.42
C CYS A 251 -12.81 -35.83 9.22
N VAL A 252 -11.74 -36.61 9.46
CA VAL A 252 -10.97 -37.28 8.39
C VAL A 252 -11.80 -38.43 7.80
N LEU A 253 -12.30 -39.34 8.64
CA LEU A 253 -13.17 -40.46 8.21
C LEU A 253 -14.43 -40.01 7.46
N LEU A 254 -15.00 -38.85 7.81
CA LEU A 254 -16.15 -38.24 7.13
C LEU A 254 -15.79 -37.62 5.77
N ALA A 255 -14.52 -37.25 5.56
CA ALA A 255 -14.00 -36.83 4.25
C ALA A 255 -13.60 -38.06 3.41
N ASP A 256 -12.91 -39.03 4.00
CA ASP A 256 -12.52 -40.29 3.36
C ASP A 256 -13.73 -41.08 2.84
N ALA A 257 -14.89 -40.96 3.51
CA ALA A 257 -16.15 -41.59 3.09
C ALA A 257 -16.71 -41.10 1.73
N TRP A 258 -16.11 -40.07 1.12
CA TRP A 258 -16.40 -39.66 -0.26
C TRP A 258 -15.63 -40.50 -1.29
N ASP A 259 -14.62 -41.26 -0.85
CA ASP A 259 -13.83 -42.23 -1.66
C ASP A 259 -13.14 -41.63 -2.89
N PHE A 260 -12.76 -40.34 -2.82
CA PHE A 260 -11.99 -39.70 -3.89
C PHE A 260 -10.52 -40.14 -3.87
N SER A 261 -10.00 -40.53 -5.03
CA SER A 261 -8.57 -40.82 -5.19
C SER A 261 -7.72 -39.54 -5.20
N ASP A 262 -6.43 -39.69 -4.88
CA ASP A 262 -5.39 -38.64 -5.05
C ASP A 262 -5.40 -38.04 -6.48
N PHE A 263 -5.77 -38.82 -7.49
CA PHE A 263 -5.87 -38.40 -8.89
C PHE A 263 -7.08 -37.48 -9.14
N GLU A 264 -8.24 -37.80 -8.57
CA GLU A 264 -9.46 -36.99 -8.70
C GLU A 264 -9.38 -35.71 -7.86
N LEU A 265 -8.81 -35.77 -6.66
CA LEU A 265 -8.53 -34.59 -5.84
C LEU A 265 -7.46 -33.69 -6.46
N ASN A 266 -6.47 -34.29 -7.13
CA ASN A 266 -5.32 -33.63 -7.77
C ASN A 266 -4.63 -32.59 -6.85
N SER A 267 -4.59 -32.86 -5.54
CA SER A 267 -4.17 -31.90 -4.52
C SER A 267 -2.93 -32.38 -3.76
N THR A 268 -1.89 -31.55 -3.72
CA THR A 268 -0.70 -31.82 -2.89
C THR A 268 -0.98 -31.68 -1.40
N ILE A 269 -2.04 -30.97 -1.00
CA ILE A 269 -2.41 -30.75 0.41
C ILE A 269 -3.58 -31.63 0.87
N GLY A 270 -4.36 -32.17 -0.07
CA GLY A 270 -5.47 -33.10 0.18
C GLY A 270 -5.10 -34.57 -0.04
N ARG A 271 -3.82 -34.93 0.05
CA ARG A 271 -3.34 -36.31 -0.16
C ARG A 271 -3.87 -37.27 0.89
N TYR A 272 -4.28 -38.47 0.47
CA TYR A 272 -4.74 -39.52 1.37
C TYR A 272 -3.67 -39.95 2.40
N ASP A 273 -2.39 -39.97 2.01
CA ASP A 273 -1.29 -40.36 2.91
C ASP A 273 -0.82 -39.26 3.88
N GLY A 274 -1.30 -38.03 3.71
CA GLY A 274 -0.88 -36.88 4.51
C GLY A 274 0.57 -36.40 4.31
N ASP A 275 1.33 -36.91 3.32
CA ASP A 275 2.72 -36.46 3.05
C ASP A 275 2.76 -35.16 2.22
N ILE A 276 2.12 -34.13 2.79
CA ILE A 276 1.85 -32.85 2.15
C ILE A 276 3.14 -32.13 1.73
N TYR A 277 4.13 -32.06 2.62
CA TYR A 277 5.32 -31.24 2.39
C TYR A 277 6.24 -31.80 1.30
N ARG A 278 6.40 -33.13 1.21
CA ARG A 278 7.19 -33.73 0.12
C ARG A 278 6.48 -33.60 -1.21
N ALA A 279 5.15 -33.73 -1.23
CA ALA A 279 4.35 -33.52 -2.44
C ALA A 279 4.41 -32.06 -2.93
N LEU A 280 4.34 -31.07 -2.04
CA LEU A 280 4.52 -29.65 -2.37
C LEU A 280 5.91 -29.39 -2.99
N VAL A 281 6.99 -29.86 -2.36
CA VAL A 281 8.36 -29.68 -2.88
C VAL A 281 8.54 -30.35 -4.24
N LYS A 282 8.05 -31.58 -4.40
CA LYS A 282 8.09 -32.30 -5.68
C LYS A 282 7.34 -31.53 -6.77
N ARG A 283 6.11 -31.09 -6.49
CA ARG A 283 5.27 -30.38 -7.46
C ARG A 283 5.83 -29.01 -7.84
N ALA A 284 6.52 -28.33 -6.91
CA ALA A 284 7.24 -27.10 -7.20
C ALA A 284 8.47 -27.33 -8.10
N ALA A 285 9.18 -28.47 -7.95
CA ALA A 285 10.30 -28.82 -8.83
C ALA A 285 9.84 -29.12 -10.29
N ASP A 286 8.61 -29.60 -10.47
CA ASP A 286 8.01 -29.86 -11.80
C ASP A 286 7.54 -28.56 -12.53
N GLU A 287 7.57 -27.41 -11.87
CA GLU A 287 7.10 -26.13 -12.43
C GLU A 287 8.00 -25.64 -13.58
N PRO A 288 7.44 -25.32 -14.77
CA PRO A 288 8.22 -24.82 -15.92
C PRO A 288 9.22 -23.69 -15.62
N LEU A 289 8.91 -22.76 -14.73
CA LEU A 289 9.84 -21.68 -14.34
C LEU A 289 11.11 -22.19 -13.65
N ASN A 290 11.07 -23.36 -13.00
CA ASN A 290 12.20 -23.95 -12.28
C ASN A 290 13.09 -24.85 -13.16
N LYS A 291 12.81 -24.95 -14.47
CA LYS A 291 13.65 -25.69 -15.42
C LYS A 291 15.04 -25.07 -15.63
N THR A 292 15.18 -23.77 -15.38
CA THR A 292 16.47 -23.06 -15.41
C THR A 292 16.68 -22.31 -14.09
N GLN A 293 17.92 -22.24 -13.61
CA GLN A 293 18.25 -21.45 -12.40
C GLN A 293 18.21 -19.94 -12.66
N VAL A 294 18.43 -19.53 -13.91
CA VAL A 294 18.35 -18.15 -14.37
C VAL A 294 17.12 -18.04 -15.29
N PRO A 295 16.16 -17.15 -15.02
CA PRO A 295 14.99 -16.97 -15.88
C PRO A 295 15.39 -16.24 -17.18
N GLU A 296 14.70 -16.54 -18.27
CA GLU A 296 15.00 -15.99 -19.62
C GLU A 296 15.05 -14.45 -19.65
N GLY A 297 14.16 -13.79 -18.91
CA GLY A 297 14.13 -12.34 -18.76
C GLY A 297 15.28 -11.72 -17.93
N TYR A 298 16.15 -12.52 -17.32
CA TYR A 298 17.24 -11.99 -16.49
C TYR A 298 18.23 -11.16 -17.29
N GLU A 299 18.81 -11.72 -18.36
CA GLU A 299 19.84 -11.03 -19.16
C GLU A 299 19.29 -9.79 -19.89
N VAL A 300 18.00 -9.79 -20.23
CA VAL A 300 17.35 -8.72 -21.01
C VAL A 300 16.79 -7.59 -20.15
N TYR A 301 16.20 -7.91 -18.98
CA TYR A 301 15.44 -6.94 -18.18
C TYR A 301 16.02 -6.73 -16.77
N LEU A 302 16.36 -7.81 -16.06
CA LEU A 302 16.78 -7.70 -14.66
C LEU A 302 18.26 -7.33 -14.52
N LYS A 303 19.14 -7.92 -15.32
CA LYS A 303 20.58 -7.70 -15.25
C LYS A 303 20.97 -6.27 -15.64
N PRO A 304 20.42 -5.64 -16.70
CA PRO A 304 20.67 -4.23 -16.97
C PRO A 304 20.18 -3.33 -15.83
N LEU A 305 19.00 -3.61 -15.27
CA LEU A 305 18.44 -2.87 -14.12
C LEU A 305 19.30 -2.99 -12.86
N ILE A 306 19.82 -4.19 -12.58
CA ILE A 306 20.73 -4.46 -11.44
C ILE A 306 22.12 -3.87 -11.66
N GLN A 307 22.57 -3.74 -12.92
CA GLN A 307 23.92 -3.25 -13.27
C GLN A 307 23.96 -1.74 -13.59
N GLY A 308 22.81 -1.08 -13.76
CA GLY A 308 22.71 0.34 -14.04
C GLY A 308 21.57 1.00 -13.26
N GLN A 309 21.91 1.59 -12.11
CA GLN A 309 20.99 2.45 -11.38
C GLN A 309 20.93 3.83 -12.06
N GLN A 310 19.84 4.08 -12.79
CA GLN A 310 19.42 5.40 -13.22
C GLN A 310 18.32 5.90 -12.28
N VAL A 311 18.28 7.21 -12.05
CA VAL A 311 17.26 7.92 -11.29
C VAL A 311 16.72 9.05 -12.17
N VAL A 312 15.45 8.97 -12.53
CA VAL A 312 14.71 9.97 -13.31
C VAL A 312 14.10 10.99 -12.34
N VAL A 313 14.69 12.19 -12.29
CA VAL A 313 14.20 13.29 -11.47
C VAL A 313 13.50 14.32 -12.37
N SER A 314 12.23 14.58 -12.10
CA SER A 314 11.38 15.35 -13.00
C SER A 314 10.57 16.43 -12.28
N LEU A 315 10.41 17.57 -12.90
CA LEU A 315 9.78 18.77 -12.34
C LEU A 315 8.40 18.95 -12.97
N LEU A 316 7.35 19.03 -12.14
CA LEU A 316 5.96 19.24 -12.59
C LEU A 316 5.30 20.40 -11.87
N HIS A 317 5.07 21.50 -12.58
CA HIS A 317 4.18 22.57 -12.14
C HIS A 317 2.73 22.27 -12.56
N CYS A 318 1.74 22.75 -11.81
CA CYS A 318 0.31 22.50 -12.02
C CYS A 318 -0.48 23.73 -12.54
N LEU A 319 0.04 24.41 -13.57
CA LEU A 319 -0.10 25.83 -13.97
C LEU A 319 -1.12 26.45 -15.01
N MET A 320 -1.81 25.70 -15.90
CA MET A 320 -2.70 26.18 -17.02
C MET A 320 -2.31 27.42 -17.92
N PRO A 321 -2.11 27.27 -19.25
CA PRO A 321 -1.41 28.24 -20.12
C PRO A 321 -2.16 29.57 -20.46
N ILE A 322 -1.40 30.64 -20.75
CA ILE A 322 -1.92 32.00 -21.10
C ILE A 322 -1.23 32.60 -22.34
N ALA A 323 -2.03 33.17 -23.26
CA ALA A 323 -1.60 34.05 -24.35
C ALA A 323 -2.03 35.53 -24.08
N PRO A 324 -1.42 36.56 -24.71
CA PRO A 324 -1.01 37.76 -23.96
C PRO A 324 -1.96 38.98 -23.90
N ALA A 325 -1.78 39.74 -22.79
CA ALA A 325 -2.08 41.16 -22.54
C ALA A 325 -3.55 41.61 -22.25
N PRO A 326 -3.76 42.71 -21.49
CA PRO A 326 -2.98 43.27 -20.37
C PRO A 326 -3.81 43.44 -19.07
N LEU A 327 -3.13 43.47 -17.90
CA LEU A 327 -3.63 43.84 -16.55
C LEU A 327 -5.14 43.59 -16.24
N THR A 328 -5.44 42.48 -15.55
CA THR A 328 -6.16 42.44 -14.26
C THR A 328 -6.22 40.99 -13.75
N ILE A 329 -5.20 40.57 -12.99
CA ILE A 329 -5.16 39.38 -12.09
C ILE A 329 -5.41 38.01 -12.75
N PHE A 330 -4.69 36.97 -12.33
CA PHE A 330 -5.20 35.64 -11.90
C PHE A 330 -4.10 34.57 -11.98
N ILE A 331 -4.01 33.80 -10.90
CA ILE A 331 -3.03 32.75 -10.62
C ILE A 331 -3.71 31.42 -10.97
N CYS A 332 -2.95 30.40 -11.35
CA CYS A 332 -3.55 29.10 -11.63
C CYS A 332 -4.10 28.41 -10.36
N SER A 333 -4.87 27.37 -10.63
CA SER A 333 -5.91 26.77 -9.82
C SER A 333 -5.36 25.98 -8.64
N GLY A 334 -4.77 26.69 -7.68
CA GLY A 334 -4.88 26.37 -6.26
C GLY A 334 -6.19 26.83 -5.63
N LEU A 335 -7.10 27.42 -6.42
CA LEU A 335 -8.35 28.03 -5.99
C LEU A 335 -9.57 27.18 -6.44
N PRO A 336 -10.71 27.22 -5.74
CA PRO A 336 -11.87 26.39 -6.06
C PRO A 336 -12.37 26.56 -7.51
N GLN A 337 -12.93 25.48 -8.07
CA GLN A 337 -13.35 25.37 -9.48
C GLN A 337 -14.25 26.54 -9.96
N ILE A 338 -15.00 27.16 -9.05
CA ILE A 338 -15.89 28.32 -9.28
C ILE A 338 -15.15 29.55 -9.84
N ILE A 339 -13.83 29.64 -9.66
CA ILE A 339 -12.98 30.76 -10.13
C ILE A 339 -11.82 30.31 -11.02
N SER A 340 -11.89 29.12 -11.62
CA SER A 340 -10.94 28.63 -12.63
C SER A 340 -11.50 28.83 -14.05
N SER A 341 -10.64 29.15 -15.01
CA SER A 341 -10.98 29.27 -16.45
C SER A 341 -10.85 27.96 -17.22
N GLY A 342 -10.43 26.87 -16.57
CA GLY A 342 -10.25 25.54 -17.17
C GLY A 342 -10.87 24.42 -16.32
N ASN A 343 -10.39 23.19 -16.53
CA ASN A 343 -10.81 21.99 -15.79
C ASN A 343 -9.66 21.50 -14.88
N PRO A 344 -9.50 22.05 -13.66
CA PRO A 344 -8.35 21.74 -12.81
C PRO A 344 -8.37 20.31 -12.28
N GLU A 345 -9.52 19.78 -11.86
CA GLU A 345 -9.60 18.40 -11.34
C GLU A 345 -9.22 17.34 -12.38
N PRO A 346 -9.81 17.30 -13.60
CA PRO A 346 -9.45 16.29 -14.60
C PRO A 346 -7.99 16.38 -15.04
N ASN A 347 -7.47 17.60 -15.24
CA ASN A 347 -6.09 17.81 -15.65
C ASN A 347 -5.12 17.34 -14.57
N THR A 348 -5.42 17.62 -13.30
CA THR A 348 -4.57 17.19 -12.16
C THR A 348 -4.57 15.66 -12.01
N VAL A 349 -5.72 14.99 -12.19
CA VAL A 349 -5.79 13.52 -12.23
C VAL A 349 -4.95 12.94 -13.38
N GLU A 350 -4.96 13.58 -14.55
CA GLU A 350 -4.20 13.13 -15.72
C GLU A 350 -2.69 13.36 -15.56
N MET A 351 -2.27 14.51 -15.03
CA MET A 351 -0.87 14.76 -14.66
C MET A 351 -0.39 13.73 -13.62
N GLY A 352 -1.20 13.43 -12.61
CA GLY A 352 -0.90 12.42 -11.59
C GLY A 352 -0.62 11.03 -12.16
N LYS A 353 -1.31 10.62 -13.23
CA LYS A 353 -0.97 9.41 -13.99
C LYS A 353 0.36 9.54 -14.69
N ARG A 354 0.56 10.60 -15.49
CA ARG A 354 1.73 10.72 -16.38
C ARG A 354 3.06 10.85 -15.64
N ILE A 355 3.04 11.41 -14.43
CA ILE A 355 4.23 11.47 -13.56
C ILE A 355 4.45 10.19 -12.73
N SER A 356 3.63 9.16 -12.88
CA SER A 356 3.75 7.89 -12.13
C SER A 356 4.93 7.02 -12.57
N ASP A 357 5.54 7.33 -13.71
CA ASP A 357 6.71 6.63 -14.27
C ASP A 357 8.02 7.41 -14.02
N TRP A 358 7.99 8.43 -13.17
CA TRP A 358 9.15 9.24 -12.76
C TRP A 358 9.55 8.85 -11.33
N ASP A 359 10.85 8.80 -11.00
CA ASP A 359 11.26 8.33 -9.67
C ASP A 359 10.99 9.36 -8.57
N ILE A 360 11.17 10.64 -8.90
CA ILE A 360 11.09 11.77 -7.97
C ILE A 360 10.46 12.96 -8.68
N VAL A 361 9.43 13.54 -8.06
CA VAL A 361 8.69 14.68 -8.61
C VAL A 361 8.51 15.79 -7.58
N ASN A 362 9.03 16.96 -7.89
CA ASN A 362 8.70 18.19 -7.17
C ASN A 362 7.57 18.93 -7.87
N VAL A 363 6.57 19.32 -7.08
CA VAL A 363 5.35 20.01 -7.52
C VAL A 363 5.25 21.37 -6.85
N GLN A 364 4.84 22.38 -7.61
CA GLN A 364 4.67 23.76 -7.19
C GLN A 364 3.21 24.21 -7.37
N GLU A 365 2.78 25.14 -6.51
CA GLU A 365 1.40 25.67 -6.42
C GLU A 365 0.28 24.61 -6.28
N ASP A 366 0.60 23.42 -5.78
CA ASP A 366 -0.39 22.42 -5.39
C ASP A 366 -0.99 22.75 -4.00
N PHE A 367 -1.90 23.73 -4.00
CA PHE A 367 -2.58 24.20 -2.79
C PHE A 367 -3.81 23.33 -2.44
N ASN A 368 -4.75 23.16 -3.37
CA ASN A 368 -6.06 22.53 -3.10
C ASN A 368 -6.36 21.24 -3.89
N TYR A 369 -5.53 20.85 -4.86
CA TYR A 369 -5.82 19.72 -5.77
C TYR A 369 -4.95 18.47 -5.59
N HIS A 370 -4.05 18.47 -4.59
CA HIS A 370 -3.22 17.32 -4.19
C HIS A 370 -3.98 16.00 -4.14
N ALA A 371 -5.20 15.97 -3.60
CA ALA A 371 -6.03 14.76 -3.55
C ALA A 371 -6.34 14.18 -4.95
N PHE A 372 -6.52 15.02 -5.96
CA PHE A 372 -6.75 14.62 -7.35
C PHE A 372 -5.45 14.14 -8.01
N LEU A 373 -4.34 14.85 -7.80
CA LEU A 373 -3.00 14.44 -8.23
C LEU A 373 -2.68 13.03 -7.71
N TYR A 374 -2.99 12.82 -6.43
CA TYR A 374 -2.74 11.59 -5.70
C TYR A 374 -3.70 10.45 -6.06
N SER A 375 -4.88 10.73 -6.62
CA SER A 375 -5.95 9.74 -6.88
C SER A 375 -5.59 8.67 -7.92
N LYS A 376 -4.59 8.95 -8.77
CA LYS A 376 -4.08 8.06 -9.82
C LYS A 376 -2.56 8.04 -9.91
N ASN A 377 -1.87 8.60 -8.91
CA ASN A 377 -0.41 8.58 -8.85
C ASN A 377 0.11 7.41 -7.98
N THR A 378 1.22 6.81 -8.41
CA THR A 378 1.83 5.60 -7.82
C THR A 378 2.81 5.84 -6.67
N HIS A 379 3.54 6.97 -6.63
CA HIS A 379 4.63 7.21 -5.67
C HIS A 379 4.23 6.91 -4.22
N GLU A 380 5.00 6.10 -3.51
CA GLU A 380 4.70 5.66 -2.14
C GLU A 380 5.03 6.74 -1.09
N HIS A 381 5.99 7.62 -1.39
CA HIS A 381 6.51 8.62 -0.46
C HIS A 381 6.11 10.02 -0.92
N ARG A 382 5.42 10.76 -0.04
CA ARG A 382 4.86 12.09 -0.36
C ARG A 382 4.99 13.02 0.84
N THR A 383 5.33 14.29 0.59
CA THR A 383 5.36 15.30 1.66
C THR A 383 3.93 15.65 2.08
N ALA A 384 3.70 15.85 3.38
CA ALA A 384 2.43 16.39 3.85
C ALA A 384 2.20 17.80 3.26
N THR A 385 1.01 18.06 2.73
CA THR A 385 0.61 19.38 2.22
C THR A 385 0.66 20.43 3.33
N SER A 386 1.06 21.65 2.98
CA SER A 386 1.04 22.82 3.88
C SER A 386 -0.34 23.49 3.98
N GLY A 387 -1.35 22.97 3.28
CA GLY A 387 -2.73 23.49 3.25
C GLY A 387 -3.07 24.23 1.95
N GLY A 388 -4.30 24.74 1.87
CA GLY A 388 -4.77 25.54 0.74
C GLY A 388 -4.39 27.01 0.81
N VAL A 389 -4.68 27.77 -0.24
CA VAL A 389 -4.57 29.25 -0.26
C VAL A 389 -5.42 29.85 0.87
N PRO A 390 -4.93 30.85 1.63
CA PRO A 390 -3.64 31.54 1.53
C PRO A 390 -2.53 30.96 2.42
N PHE A 391 -2.76 29.83 3.12
CA PHE A 391 -1.88 29.34 4.18
C PHE A 391 -0.81 28.34 3.70
N GLY A 392 -1.09 27.62 2.61
CA GLY A 392 -0.16 26.67 2.03
C GLY A 392 0.89 27.33 1.15
N SER A 393 2.05 26.70 1.04
CA SER A 393 3.13 27.08 0.13
C SER A 393 2.96 26.48 -1.28
N GLY A 394 2.05 25.53 -1.45
CA GLY A 394 1.84 24.79 -2.71
C GLY A 394 3.00 23.87 -3.13
N LEU A 395 4.02 23.70 -2.28
CA LEU A 395 5.21 22.91 -2.59
C LEU A 395 5.05 21.49 -2.06
N ASN A 396 5.06 20.47 -2.92
CA ASN A 396 5.00 19.07 -2.53
C ASN A 396 6.08 18.25 -3.25
N THR A 397 6.60 17.21 -2.62
CA THR A 397 7.49 16.21 -3.24
C THR A 397 6.80 14.86 -3.21
N LEU A 398 6.86 14.15 -4.33
CA LEU A 398 6.48 12.76 -4.51
C LEU A 398 7.74 11.96 -4.89
N SER A 399 7.84 10.71 -4.45
CA SER A 399 9.03 9.88 -4.65
C SER A 399 8.72 8.40 -4.51
N HIS A 400 9.33 7.57 -5.37
CA HIS A 400 9.41 6.11 -5.21
C HIS A 400 10.50 5.71 -4.21
N TYR A 401 11.45 6.61 -3.92
CA TYR A 401 12.45 6.46 -2.87
C TYR A 401 11.96 7.04 -1.52
N PRO A 402 12.23 6.37 -0.38
CA PRO A 402 11.83 6.86 0.93
C PRO A 402 12.56 8.16 1.33
N PHE A 403 11.86 9.00 2.09
CA PHE A 403 12.48 10.14 2.76
C PHE A 403 13.16 9.68 4.07
N THR A 404 14.25 10.33 4.47
CA THR A 404 14.90 9.96 5.74
C THR A 404 14.04 10.33 6.94
N ASN A 405 13.95 9.40 7.91
CA ASN A 405 13.27 9.63 9.18
C ASN A 405 14.03 10.61 10.11
N VAL A 406 15.23 11.04 9.71
CA VAL A 406 16.12 11.91 10.50
C VAL A 406 16.16 13.36 10.03
N SER A 407 15.54 13.74 8.91
CA SER A 407 15.37 15.16 8.54
C SER A 407 13.92 15.65 8.66
N GLY A 408 12.95 14.82 8.27
CA GLY A 408 11.60 15.28 7.98
C GLY A 408 11.57 16.24 6.78
N THR A 409 10.41 16.85 6.53
CA THR A 409 10.24 17.91 5.53
C THR A 409 10.43 19.27 6.17
N GLU A 410 11.50 19.98 5.82
CA GLU A 410 11.72 21.36 6.24
C GLU A 410 11.09 22.32 5.21
N ARG A 411 10.31 23.32 5.66
CA ARG A 411 9.61 24.30 4.79
C ARG A 411 10.00 25.72 5.21
N THR A 412 10.45 26.54 4.25
CA THR A 412 10.94 27.91 4.50
C THR A 412 10.28 28.90 3.55
N GLN A 413 9.56 29.89 4.10
CA GLN A 413 9.00 31.00 3.34
C GLN A 413 10.09 32.01 2.91
N TRP A 414 9.92 32.67 1.77
CA TRP A 414 10.78 33.77 1.37
C TRP A 414 10.65 35.00 2.29
N LYS A 415 11.78 35.66 2.56
CA LYS A 415 11.82 36.93 3.32
C LYS A 415 11.42 38.15 2.48
N ALA A 416 11.40 38.02 1.16
CA ALA A 416 11.07 39.06 0.20
C ALA A 416 10.19 38.47 -0.90
N CYS A 417 9.18 39.24 -1.31
CA CYS A 417 8.28 38.95 -2.42
C CYS A 417 7.88 40.28 -3.07
N SER A 418 7.38 40.21 -4.31
CA SER A 418 6.76 41.30 -5.04
C SER A 418 5.29 40.96 -5.32
N SER A 419 4.47 41.98 -5.57
CA SER A 419 3.15 41.80 -6.17
C SER A 419 2.92 42.88 -7.22
N ASN A 420 3.98 43.21 -7.97
CA ASN A 420 3.98 44.23 -9.01
C ASN A 420 3.37 43.69 -10.32
N GLU A 421 3.89 42.57 -10.82
CA GLU A 421 3.31 41.85 -11.98
C GLU A 421 2.60 40.54 -11.58
N GLY A 422 2.79 40.09 -10.33
CA GLY A 422 2.24 38.85 -9.78
C GLY A 422 1.49 39.05 -8.45
N ALA A 423 1.22 37.93 -7.78
CA ALA A 423 0.49 37.88 -6.51
C ALA A 423 1.25 37.04 -5.45
N ASP A 424 2.57 37.03 -5.58
CA ASP A 424 3.50 36.15 -4.88
C ASP A 424 3.49 36.35 -3.36
N CYS A 425 3.17 37.56 -2.89
CA CYS A 425 2.97 37.85 -1.47
C CYS A 425 1.63 37.34 -0.89
N LEU A 426 0.68 36.82 -1.69
CA LEU A 426 -0.62 36.34 -1.20
C LEU A 426 -0.59 34.90 -0.67
N THR A 427 0.51 34.17 -0.87
CA THR A 427 0.75 32.84 -0.29
C THR A 427 2.19 32.77 0.25
N PRO A 428 2.50 31.87 1.21
CA PRO A 428 3.87 31.66 1.65
C PRO A 428 4.70 30.89 0.61
N LYS A 429 4.96 31.52 -0.55
CA LYS A 429 5.98 31.05 -1.51
C LYS A 429 7.34 30.93 -0.81
N GLY A 430 8.15 29.98 -1.27
CA GLY A 430 9.32 29.56 -0.52
C GLY A 430 10.07 28.41 -1.17
N PHE A 431 10.70 27.61 -0.31
CA PHE A 431 11.28 26.33 -0.68
C PHE A 431 11.03 25.27 0.41
N THR A 432 11.15 24.01 0.04
CA THR A 432 11.22 22.87 0.96
C THR A 432 12.50 22.10 0.75
N ARG A 433 12.91 21.37 1.78
CA ARG A 433 13.96 20.35 1.72
C ARG A 433 13.40 19.03 2.24
N VAL A 434 13.68 17.96 1.51
CA VAL A 434 13.64 16.58 2.01
C VAL A 434 14.99 15.92 1.74
N GLU A 435 15.32 14.88 2.51
CA GLU A 435 16.47 14.03 2.24
C GLU A 435 15.96 12.71 1.65
N ILE A 436 16.39 12.39 0.43
CA ILE A 436 15.98 11.19 -0.31
C ILE A 436 16.98 10.07 0.00
N GLN A 437 16.48 8.91 0.43
CA GLN A 437 17.28 7.70 0.69
C GLN A 437 17.19 6.76 -0.53
N LEU A 438 18.32 6.52 -1.19
CA LEU A 438 18.39 5.61 -2.34
C LEU A 438 18.55 4.15 -1.91
N ASP A 439 19.56 3.89 -1.08
CA ASP A 439 19.85 2.61 -0.40
C ASP A 439 20.70 2.91 0.84
N GLY A 440 20.96 1.94 1.72
CA GLY A 440 21.53 2.13 3.07
C GLY A 440 22.72 3.11 3.14
N GLY A 441 22.56 4.21 3.89
CA GLY A 441 23.54 5.31 4.02
C GLY A 441 23.75 6.20 2.78
N VAL A 442 23.18 5.86 1.63
CA VAL A 442 23.23 6.65 0.38
C VAL A 442 22.02 7.59 0.30
N ALA A 443 22.26 8.88 0.52
CA ALA A 443 21.21 9.90 0.45
C ALA A 443 21.71 11.22 -0.15
N PHE A 444 20.77 12.02 -0.65
CA PHE A 444 21.01 13.40 -1.10
C PHE A 444 19.89 14.33 -0.63
N ASP A 445 20.21 15.62 -0.48
CA ASP A 445 19.18 16.62 -0.18
C ASP A 445 18.47 17.04 -1.48
N LEU A 446 17.15 16.94 -1.50
CA LEU A 446 16.29 17.43 -2.56
C LEU A 446 15.60 18.72 -2.13
N TYR A 447 15.73 19.76 -2.95
CA TYR A 447 15.07 21.05 -2.75
C TYR A 447 13.98 21.27 -3.79
N ASN A 448 12.78 21.59 -3.30
CA ASN A 448 11.66 22.09 -4.09
C ASN A 448 11.57 23.61 -3.88
N LEU A 449 11.55 24.44 -4.91
CA LEU A 449 11.32 25.88 -4.76
C LEU A 449 10.27 26.44 -5.71
N HIS A 450 9.72 27.59 -5.31
CA HIS A 450 8.98 28.49 -6.18
C HIS A 450 9.31 29.93 -5.78
N SER A 451 10.15 30.62 -6.56
CA SER A 451 10.50 32.03 -6.37
C SER A 451 9.62 32.99 -7.17
N ASP A 452 9.67 34.26 -6.76
CA ASP A 452 8.86 35.38 -7.24
C ASP A 452 8.68 35.44 -8.77
N ALA A 453 7.44 35.52 -9.26
CA ALA A 453 7.10 35.56 -10.69
C ALA A 453 7.20 36.98 -11.29
N GLY A 454 7.08 37.10 -12.62
CA GLY A 454 7.06 38.41 -13.31
C GLY A 454 8.43 38.91 -13.81
N THR A 455 8.44 40.07 -14.45
CA THR A 455 9.57 40.61 -15.21
C THR A 455 10.02 42.01 -14.81
N SER A 456 9.33 42.67 -13.89
CA SER A 456 9.72 44.00 -13.42
C SER A 456 11.05 44.00 -12.65
N ALA A 457 11.57 45.19 -12.34
CA ALA A 457 12.81 45.31 -11.55
C ALA A 457 12.59 44.88 -10.09
N GLU A 458 11.38 45.11 -9.57
CA GLU A 458 10.92 44.72 -8.25
C GLU A 458 10.87 43.19 -8.12
N ASP A 459 10.27 42.51 -9.10
CA ASP A 459 10.16 41.05 -9.14
C ASP A 459 11.53 40.37 -9.27
N GLN A 460 12.37 40.86 -10.20
CA GLN A 460 13.75 40.35 -10.36
C GLN A 460 14.58 40.56 -9.08
N LYS A 461 14.37 41.67 -8.36
CA LYS A 461 15.04 41.93 -7.07
C LYS A 461 14.53 41.00 -5.96
N ALA A 462 13.23 40.68 -5.94
CA ALA A 462 12.67 39.69 -5.03
C ALA A 462 13.26 38.30 -5.31
N ARG A 463 13.28 37.83 -6.57
CA ARG A 463 13.95 36.59 -6.98
C ARG A 463 15.42 36.54 -6.58
N ALA A 464 16.17 37.61 -6.83
CA ALA A 464 17.58 37.67 -6.46
C ALA A 464 17.77 37.47 -4.94
N SER A 465 16.87 38.03 -4.12
CA SER A 465 16.84 37.78 -2.67
C SER A 465 16.37 36.36 -2.30
N ASN A 466 15.48 35.74 -3.09
CA ASN A 466 15.03 34.36 -2.88
C ASN A 466 16.19 33.38 -3.10
N LEU A 467 16.89 33.50 -4.25
CA LEU A 467 18.05 32.67 -4.57
C LEU A 467 19.20 32.87 -3.57
N ALA A 468 19.46 34.10 -3.12
CA ALA A 468 20.43 34.36 -2.05
C ALA A 468 20.03 33.64 -0.74
N GLN A 469 18.77 33.74 -0.32
CA GLN A 469 18.25 33.05 0.87
C GLN A 469 18.38 31.52 0.77
N LEU A 470 18.07 30.93 -0.39
CA LEU A 470 18.25 29.50 -0.63
C LEU A 470 19.73 29.11 -0.65
N GLY A 471 20.59 29.90 -1.29
CA GLY A 471 22.02 29.64 -1.36
C GLY A 471 22.68 29.62 0.02
N ASP A 472 22.32 30.57 0.89
CA ASP A 472 22.81 30.59 2.28
C ASP A 472 22.24 29.44 3.11
N TYR A 473 20.98 29.04 2.89
CA TYR A 473 20.41 27.87 3.54
C TYR A 473 21.11 26.57 3.09
N ILE A 474 21.41 26.40 1.80
CA ILE A 474 22.16 25.24 1.26
C ILE A 474 23.56 25.17 1.86
N LYS A 475 24.28 26.31 1.97
CA LYS A 475 25.59 26.36 2.63
C LYS A 475 25.49 25.94 4.11
N ALA A 476 24.46 26.40 4.82
CA ALA A 476 24.29 26.12 6.24
C ALA A 476 23.82 24.69 6.56
N ASN A 477 23.15 24.01 5.64
CA ASN A 477 22.47 22.74 5.91
C ASN A 477 22.95 21.54 5.07
N SER A 478 23.73 21.80 4.01
CA SER A 478 24.04 20.81 2.97
C SER A 478 25.45 20.95 2.38
N ALA A 479 26.35 21.73 2.99
CA ALA A 479 27.68 22.08 2.46
C ALA A 479 28.38 20.91 1.71
N ASP A 480 28.53 19.77 2.39
CA ASP A 480 29.25 18.59 1.90
C ASP A 480 28.31 17.43 1.49
N LYS A 481 27.00 17.69 1.43
CA LYS A 481 26.01 16.74 0.89
C LYS A 481 25.93 16.85 -0.63
N ALA A 482 25.57 15.74 -1.27
CA ALA A 482 25.03 15.77 -2.62
C ALA A 482 23.65 16.44 -2.58
N VAL A 483 23.35 17.23 -3.60
CA VAL A 483 22.17 18.09 -3.64
C VAL A 483 21.56 18.09 -5.03
N ILE A 484 20.23 17.99 -5.09
CA ILE A 484 19.45 18.36 -6.28
C ILE A 484 18.49 19.50 -5.88
N VAL A 485 18.49 20.58 -6.64
CA VAL A 485 17.60 21.74 -6.50
C VAL A 485 16.76 21.87 -7.75
N MET A 486 15.45 21.82 -7.61
CA MET A 486 14.53 21.90 -8.73
C MET A 486 13.24 22.65 -8.36
N GLY A 487 12.74 23.46 -9.26
CA GLY A 487 11.61 24.33 -8.94
C GLY A 487 11.34 25.37 -10.02
N ASP A 488 10.25 26.11 -9.82
CA ASP A 488 10.07 27.38 -10.52
C ASP A 488 11.08 28.37 -9.94
N THR A 489 12.20 28.58 -10.63
CA THR A 489 13.12 29.65 -10.26
C THR A 489 12.67 30.99 -10.84
N ASN A 490 11.66 31.00 -11.71
CA ASN A 490 11.18 32.15 -12.47
C ASN A 490 12.32 32.94 -13.15
N THR A 491 13.50 32.35 -13.38
CA THR A 491 14.70 33.05 -13.85
C THR A 491 15.07 32.76 -15.29
N ARG A 492 15.75 33.71 -15.94
CA ARG A 492 16.46 33.49 -17.20
C ARG A 492 17.89 33.99 -17.11
N TYR A 493 18.86 33.24 -17.63
CA TYR A 493 20.27 33.68 -17.65
C TYR A 493 20.45 35.05 -18.33
N THR A 494 19.64 35.34 -19.33
CA THR A 494 19.74 36.56 -20.13
C THR A 494 19.13 37.80 -19.48
N ARG A 495 18.36 37.67 -18.39
CA ARG A 495 17.76 38.82 -17.70
C ARG A 495 18.79 39.54 -16.84
N SER A 496 18.78 40.87 -16.87
CA SER A 496 19.86 41.70 -16.30
C SER A 496 19.92 41.70 -14.77
N LEU A 497 18.82 41.43 -14.07
CA LEU A 497 18.76 41.45 -12.60
C LEU A 497 18.57 40.06 -11.96
N ASP A 498 18.21 39.02 -12.73
CA ASP A 498 18.16 37.63 -12.25
C ASP A 498 19.59 37.13 -11.88
N THR A 499 19.74 36.38 -10.79
CA THR A 499 21.06 35.98 -10.23
C THR A 499 21.34 34.47 -10.26
N ILE A 500 20.79 33.77 -11.27
CA ILE A 500 20.87 32.30 -11.34
C ILE A 500 22.31 31.78 -11.50
N ALA A 501 23.16 32.47 -12.28
CA ALA A 501 24.56 32.10 -12.46
C ALA A 501 25.38 32.30 -11.17
N GLU A 502 25.14 33.40 -10.47
CA GLU A 502 25.77 33.72 -9.18
C GLU A 502 25.33 32.76 -8.07
N PHE A 503 24.06 32.31 -8.09
CA PHE A 503 23.54 31.26 -7.21
C PHE A 503 24.25 29.92 -7.44
N LEU A 504 24.36 29.47 -8.70
CA LEU A 504 25.05 28.23 -9.06
C LEU A 504 26.52 28.25 -8.64
N GLN A 505 27.24 29.33 -8.96
CA GLN A 505 28.63 29.52 -8.53
C GLN A 505 28.76 29.52 -7.01
N GLY A 506 27.90 30.26 -6.30
CA GLY A 506 27.92 30.37 -4.84
C GLY A 506 27.48 29.10 -4.10
N THR A 507 26.94 28.11 -4.80
CA THR A 507 26.51 26.81 -4.24
C THR A 507 27.25 25.61 -4.86
N ASN A 508 28.17 25.83 -5.80
CA ASN A 508 28.83 24.76 -6.56
C ASN A 508 27.83 23.76 -7.17
N LEU A 509 26.72 24.27 -7.70
CA LEU A 509 25.71 23.50 -8.43
C LEU A 509 25.91 23.66 -9.94
N THR A 510 25.54 22.63 -10.71
CA THR A 510 25.49 22.65 -12.17
C THR A 510 24.04 22.62 -12.63
N ASP A 511 23.66 23.48 -13.58
CA ASP A 511 22.34 23.47 -14.23
C ASP A 511 22.34 22.45 -15.38
N GLY A 512 21.42 21.48 -15.32
CA GLY A 512 21.36 20.39 -16.28
C GLY A 512 21.01 20.84 -17.71
N TRP A 513 20.26 21.93 -17.89
CA TRP A 513 20.01 22.47 -19.22
C TRP A 513 21.29 23.08 -19.82
N VAL A 514 22.05 23.80 -18.99
CA VAL A 514 23.33 24.40 -19.41
C VAL A 514 24.38 23.33 -19.71
N GLU A 515 24.46 22.28 -18.89
CA GLU A 515 25.36 21.16 -19.14
C GLU A 515 24.97 20.41 -20.43
N PHE A 516 23.76 19.85 -20.48
CA PHE A 516 23.35 18.88 -21.49
C PHE A 516 23.00 19.51 -22.84
N VAL A 517 22.20 20.57 -22.87
CA VAL A 517 21.76 21.21 -24.12
C VAL A 517 22.81 22.21 -24.62
N ARG A 518 23.42 22.96 -23.70
CA ARG A 518 24.32 24.07 -24.04
C ARG A 518 25.81 23.69 -23.99
N ASN A 519 26.16 22.43 -23.76
CA ASN A 519 27.54 21.94 -23.64
C ASN A 519 28.37 22.75 -22.61
N GLY A 520 27.78 23.01 -21.45
CA GLY A 520 28.36 23.79 -20.35
C GLY A 520 28.38 25.31 -20.55
N LYS A 521 27.80 25.85 -21.62
CA LYS A 521 27.89 27.30 -21.97
C LYS A 521 26.60 28.06 -21.67
N ALA A 522 26.52 28.59 -20.44
CA ALA A 522 25.44 29.46 -20.00
C ALA A 522 25.24 30.66 -20.96
N PRO A 523 23.99 31.12 -21.20
CA PRO A 523 23.74 32.38 -21.91
C PRO A 523 24.37 33.59 -21.18
N GLU A 524 24.71 34.62 -21.95
CA GLU A 524 25.26 35.87 -21.41
C GLU A 524 24.17 36.74 -20.76
N LYS A 525 24.48 37.29 -19.59
CA LYS A 525 23.57 38.14 -18.81
C LYS A 525 23.34 39.48 -19.51
N GLY A 526 22.09 39.82 -19.78
CA GLY A 526 21.69 40.98 -20.59
C GLY A 526 21.57 40.73 -22.09
N ALA A 527 21.84 39.50 -22.58
CA ALA A 527 21.63 39.14 -23.97
C ALA A 527 20.13 39.07 -24.36
N ALA A 528 19.84 38.89 -25.65
CA ALA A 528 18.48 38.64 -26.12
C ALA A 528 17.92 37.33 -25.51
N PRO A 529 16.66 37.30 -25.04
CA PRO A 529 16.10 36.14 -24.35
C PRO A 529 15.85 34.97 -25.31
N ILE A 530 16.21 33.77 -24.85
CA ILE A 530 16.03 32.51 -25.59
C ILE A 530 14.64 31.96 -25.28
N LEU A 531 13.61 32.58 -25.86
CA LEU A 531 12.21 32.24 -25.60
C LEU A 531 11.81 30.92 -26.29
N CYS A 532 10.85 30.22 -25.67
CA CYS A 532 10.27 28.99 -26.20
C CYS A 532 9.01 29.27 -27.03
N ASP A 533 8.78 28.50 -28.11
CA ASP A 533 7.46 28.39 -28.73
C ASP A 533 6.63 27.36 -27.94
N GLU A 534 5.58 27.81 -27.27
CA GLU A 534 4.67 26.96 -26.48
C GLU A 534 4.08 25.79 -27.27
N LYS A 535 3.88 25.95 -28.59
CA LYS A 535 3.24 24.93 -29.44
C LYS A 535 4.21 23.90 -29.99
N ASN A 536 5.48 24.27 -30.16
CA ASN A 536 6.52 23.42 -30.75
C ASN A 536 7.79 23.45 -29.90
N MET A 537 7.62 23.37 -28.58
CA MET A 537 8.73 23.54 -27.64
C MET A 537 9.80 22.46 -27.84
N THR A 538 11.06 22.87 -27.90
CA THR A 538 12.22 22.00 -28.05
C THR A 538 13.20 22.23 -26.89
N ASN A 539 14.26 21.42 -26.81
CA ASN A 539 15.20 21.53 -25.69
C ASN A 539 16.12 22.76 -25.81
N GLU A 540 16.32 23.32 -27.02
CA GLU A 540 17.23 24.42 -27.30
C GLU A 540 16.78 25.78 -26.74
N CYS A 541 15.49 25.93 -26.43
CA CYS A 541 14.96 27.15 -25.81
C CYS A 541 15.14 27.12 -24.29
N GLU A 542 15.18 28.30 -23.66
CA GLU A 542 15.25 28.40 -22.21
C GLU A 542 13.83 28.44 -21.61
N VAL A 543 13.55 27.51 -20.70
CA VAL A 543 12.41 27.60 -19.76
C VAL A 543 12.84 28.33 -18.47
N VAL A 544 11.89 28.86 -17.70
CA VAL A 544 12.22 29.57 -16.45
C VAL A 544 12.55 28.62 -15.30
N ASP A 545 12.07 27.38 -15.40
CA ASP A 545 12.23 26.29 -14.46
C ASP A 545 13.61 25.64 -14.61
N LYS A 546 14.22 25.21 -13.50
CA LYS A 546 15.58 24.66 -13.50
C LYS A 546 15.65 23.36 -12.71
N ILE A 547 16.53 22.45 -13.17
CA ILE A 547 17.01 21.30 -12.38
C ILE A 547 18.53 21.44 -12.28
N MET A 548 19.01 21.66 -11.06
CA MET A 548 20.39 21.98 -10.73
C MET A 548 20.92 20.97 -9.73
N TYR A 549 22.17 20.52 -9.85
CA TYR A 549 22.67 19.41 -9.04
C TYR A 549 24.16 19.47 -8.72
N ARG A 550 24.58 18.73 -7.70
CA ARG A 550 25.98 18.36 -7.44
C ARG A 550 26.07 17.03 -6.69
N GLY A 551 27.11 16.25 -7.00
CA GLY A 551 27.53 15.12 -6.16
C GLY A 551 28.31 15.56 -4.92
N ASN A 552 28.91 14.60 -4.22
CA ASN A 552 29.92 14.83 -3.18
C ASN A 552 31.00 13.72 -3.23
N ASN A 553 31.88 13.67 -2.23
CA ASN A 553 32.96 12.68 -2.15
C ASN A 553 32.48 11.22 -2.03
N TYR A 554 31.20 10.97 -1.70
CA TYR A 554 30.64 9.62 -1.66
C TYR A 554 29.80 9.26 -2.88
N ILE A 555 28.88 10.13 -3.32
CA ILE A 555 28.04 9.91 -4.50
C ILE A 555 28.39 10.89 -5.62
N THR A 556 28.86 10.34 -6.73
CA THR A 556 28.96 11.07 -8.01
C THR A 556 27.62 10.95 -8.73
N LEU A 557 27.00 12.09 -9.04
CA LEU A 557 25.85 12.18 -9.94
C LEU A 557 26.35 12.50 -11.35
N THR A 558 25.73 11.93 -12.38
CA THR A 558 26.06 12.16 -13.79
C THR A 558 24.76 12.34 -14.56
N LEU A 559 24.61 13.47 -15.26
CA LEU A 559 23.43 13.77 -16.06
C LEU A 559 23.48 12.99 -17.39
N ASP A 560 22.70 11.92 -17.49
CA ASP A 560 22.59 11.08 -18.69
C ASP A 560 21.69 11.73 -19.75
N LYS A 561 20.67 12.49 -19.32
CA LYS A 561 19.69 13.13 -20.21
C LYS A 561 19.04 14.33 -19.54
N TRP A 562 18.86 15.43 -20.28
CA TRP A 562 17.89 16.49 -19.94
C TRP A 562 16.78 16.52 -21.01
N ASN A 563 15.53 16.79 -20.63
CA ASN A 563 14.42 16.91 -21.57
C ASN A 563 13.37 17.95 -21.16
N ASN A 564 12.75 18.56 -22.16
CA ASN A 564 11.47 19.26 -22.05
C ASN A 564 10.34 18.30 -22.47
N ASP A 565 9.44 18.01 -21.54
CA ASP A 565 8.38 17.01 -21.70
C ASP A 565 7.02 17.61 -22.08
N ASN A 566 6.95 18.91 -22.42
CA ASN A 566 5.72 19.64 -22.77
C ASN A 566 4.76 18.84 -23.69
N LYS A 567 5.30 18.24 -24.77
CA LYS A 567 4.53 17.44 -25.73
C LYS A 567 3.80 16.25 -25.10
N ALA A 568 4.37 15.65 -24.04
CA ALA A 568 3.77 14.54 -23.30
C ALA A 568 2.69 15.01 -22.30
N PHE A 569 2.56 16.32 -22.06
CA PHE A 569 1.61 16.94 -21.12
C PHE A 569 0.54 17.81 -21.81
N PHE A 570 0.20 17.46 -23.05
CA PHE A 570 -0.99 17.98 -23.72
C PHE A 570 -2.23 17.08 -23.51
N ASP A 571 -3.42 17.70 -23.47
CA ASP A 571 -4.71 17.01 -23.55
C ASP A 571 -5.03 16.56 -24.99
N SER A 572 -6.21 15.95 -25.20
CA SER A 572 -6.66 15.51 -26.53
C SER A 572 -6.88 16.65 -27.54
N ASN A 573 -6.99 17.90 -27.07
CA ASN A 573 -7.20 19.09 -27.88
C ASN A 573 -5.87 19.83 -28.19
N LYS A 574 -4.73 19.31 -27.70
CA LYS A 574 -3.40 19.94 -27.74
C LYS A 574 -3.28 21.19 -26.85
N THR A 575 -4.05 21.25 -25.77
CA THR A 575 -3.93 22.26 -24.71
C THR A 575 -3.03 21.72 -23.59
N GLY A 576 -2.18 22.57 -23.03
CA GLY A 576 -1.33 22.20 -21.89
C GLY A 576 -2.15 21.78 -20.67
N LEU A 577 -1.75 20.69 -20.01
CA LEU A 577 -2.27 20.33 -18.69
C LEU A 577 -1.77 21.31 -17.60
N SER A 578 -0.68 22.03 -17.89
CA SER A 578 -0.01 23.07 -17.09
C SER A 578 0.34 24.30 -17.98
N ASP A 579 0.74 25.43 -17.40
CA ASP A 579 1.30 26.61 -18.12
C ASP A 579 2.78 26.41 -18.42
N HIS A 580 3.48 25.82 -17.46
CA HIS A 580 4.89 25.56 -17.50
C HIS A 580 5.10 24.16 -18.09
N PRO A 581 6.02 24.04 -19.05
CA PRO A 581 6.41 22.76 -19.61
C PRO A 581 7.11 21.93 -18.52
N PRO A 582 6.67 20.69 -18.24
CA PRO A 582 7.40 19.83 -17.33
C PRO A 582 8.78 19.53 -17.91
N ILE A 583 9.81 19.51 -17.05
CA ILE A 583 11.19 19.20 -17.46
C ILE A 583 11.75 18.04 -16.65
N SER A 584 12.57 17.20 -17.26
CA SER A 584 13.16 16.03 -16.62
C SER A 584 14.68 15.96 -16.81
N SER A 585 15.33 15.40 -15.79
CA SER A 585 16.75 15.03 -15.79
C SER A 585 16.89 13.57 -15.38
N VAL A 586 17.53 12.77 -16.23
CA VAL A 586 17.92 11.39 -15.89
C VAL A 586 19.35 11.42 -15.39
N PHE A 587 19.57 10.92 -14.17
CA PHE A 587 20.89 10.82 -13.56
C PHE A 587 21.31 9.36 -13.41
N SER A 588 22.48 9.00 -13.92
CA SER A 588 23.20 7.84 -13.37
C SER A 588 23.99 8.28 -12.14
N TRP A 589 24.27 7.35 -11.23
CA TRP A 589 25.11 7.62 -10.07
C TRP A 589 26.08 6.50 -9.75
N LYS A 590 27.19 6.86 -9.09
CA LYS A 590 28.24 5.94 -8.66
C LYS A 590 28.72 6.30 -7.27
N LEU A 591 28.95 5.28 -6.46
CA LEU A 591 29.56 5.44 -5.15
C LEU A 591 31.09 5.40 -5.24
N ASN A 592 31.74 6.20 -4.40
CA ASN A 592 33.16 6.08 -4.13
C ASN A 592 33.42 4.74 -3.41
N PRO A 593 34.16 3.77 -4.03
CA PRO A 593 34.34 2.43 -3.50
C PRO A 593 35.29 2.34 -2.30
N ASP A 594 35.88 3.47 -1.90
CA ASP A 594 36.75 3.61 -0.73
C ASP A 594 36.00 4.12 0.51
N LEU A 595 34.73 4.54 0.35
CA LEU A 595 33.82 4.98 1.41
C LEU A 595 32.63 4.02 1.54
N HIS A 596 32.08 3.91 2.75
CA HIS A 596 30.81 3.24 3.01
C HIS A 596 30.10 3.95 4.17
N LEU A 597 28.91 4.49 3.93
CA LEU A 597 28.11 5.15 4.94
C LEU A 597 27.08 4.18 5.50
N SER A 598 26.80 4.25 6.80
CA SER A 598 25.60 3.66 7.36
C SER A 598 24.43 4.62 7.30
N ASP A 599 23.20 4.12 7.50
CA ASP A 599 22.08 4.98 7.88
C ASP A 599 22.43 5.83 9.12
N ALA A 600 21.78 6.99 9.23
CA ALA A 600 21.77 7.78 10.46
C ALA A 600 20.55 7.40 11.30
N PHE A 601 20.76 7.20 12.60
CA PHE A 601 19.72 6.83 13.56
C PHE A 601 19.45 7.98 14.52
N GLY A 602 18.19 8.28 14.83
CA GLY A 602 17.81 9.41 15.68
C GLY A 602 16.50 10.05 15.24
N GLY A 603 16.46 11.39 15.14
CA GLY A 603 15.29 12.11 14.62
C GLY A 603 15.57 13.54 14.13
N PRO A 604 14.52 14.26 13.70
CA PRO A 604 14.57 15.44 12.82
C PRO A 604 14.89 16.76 13.55
N HIS A 605 15.81 16.73 14.51
CA HIS A 605 16.17 17.92 15.29
C HIS A 605 17.66 18.23 15.13
N GLY A 606 18.09 19.39 15.64
CA GLY A 606 19.45 19.88 15.45
C GLY A 606 19.75 20.28 14.01
N THR A 607 20.98 20.75 13.79
CA THR A 607 21.51 21.13 12.49
C THR A 607 22.17 19.91 11.82
N PRO A 608 21.99 19.69 10.51
CA PRO A 608 22.69 18.61 9.80
C PRO A 608 24.21 18.79 9.78
N PHE A 609 24.94 17.68 9.77
CA PHE A 609 26.39 17.65 9.54
C PHE A 609 26.79 16.37 8.80
N THR A 610 27.96 16.39 8.16
CA THR A 610 28.61 15.20 7.59
C THR A 610 30.11 15.44 7.42
N ASP A 611 30.94 14.48 7.79
CA ASP A 611 32.40 14.53 7.60
C ASP A 611 32.83 13.98 6.23
N VAL A 612 31.89 13.71 5.32
CA VAL A 612 32.13 12.96 4.07
C VAL A 612 33.16 13.61 3.15
N ALA A 613 33.28 14.94 3.14
CA ALA A 613 34.31 15.66 2.37
C ALA A 613 35.74 15.48 2.93
N LEU A 614 35.88 15.13 4.20
CA LEU A 614 37.17 14.89 4.87
C LEU A 614 37.54 13.40 4.95
N ALA A 615 36.59 12.51 4.67
CA ALA A 615 36.78 11.06 4.74
C ALA A 615 37.63 10.53 3.57
N ALA A 616 38.71 9.81 3.88
CA ALA A 616 39.62 9.22 2.89
C ALA A 616 40.05 7.79 3.23
N ALA A 617 40.48 7.01 2.23
CA ALA A 617 41.16 5.72 2.46
C ALA A 617 42.52 5.94 3.14
N GLY A 618 42.94 4.99 3.98
CA GLY A 618 44.19 5.08 4.74
C GLY A 618 44.17 6.07 5.91
N GLN A 619 43.01 6.64 6.22
CA GLN A 619 42.85 7.63 7.28
C GLN A 619 43.12 7.02 8.67
N THR A 620 43.92 7.69 9.51
CA THR A 620 44.27 7.21 10.84
C THR A 620 43.53 8.04 11.90
N VAL A 621 42.53 7.43 12.54
CA VAL A 621 41.91 7.96 13.75
C VAL A 621 42.86 7.71 14.92
N SER A 622 43.32 8.76 15.59
CA SER A 622 44.19 8.67 16.77
C SER A 622 43.37 8.48 18.05
N SER A 623 42.17 9.05 18.12
CA SER A 623 41.27 8.89 19.27
C SER A 623 39.79 9.14 18.94
N ILE A 624 38.93 8.69 19.84
CA ILE A 624 37.51 9.02 19.86
C ILE A 624 37.07 9.46 21.26
N THR A 625 36.23 10.49 21.35
CA THR A 625 35.66 10.99 22.60
C THR A 625 34.13 11.00 22.53
N ILE A 626 33.47 10.44 23.54
CA ILE A 626 32.02 10.62 23.77
C ILE A 626 31.87 11.58 24.95
N ARG A 627 31.09 12.65 24.79
CA ARG A 627 30.62 13.51 25.88
C ARG A 627 29.20 13.13 26.24
N ALA A 628 28.99 12.60 27.45
CA ALA A 628 27.68 12.11 27.84
C ALA A 628 27.47 12.05 29.36
N GLU A 629 26.21 12.15 29.76
CA GLU A 629 25.72 11.73 31.08
C GLU A 629 24.51 10.79 30.91
N LYS A 630 23.29 11.33 30.99
CA LYS A 630 22.04 10.58 30.72
C LYS A 630 21.79 10.41 29.21
N ARG A 631 22.30 11.34 28.40
CA ARG A 631 22.24 11.39 26.93
C ARG A 631 23.62 11.75 26.39
N VAL A 632 23.78 11.74 25.07
CA VAL A 632 25.01 12.16 24.40
C VAL A 632 24.92 13.64 24.02
N ASP A 633 25.73 14.44 24.70
CA ASP A 633 25.88 15.86 24.45
C ASP A 633 26.68 16.08 23.16
N GLY A 634 27.76 15.32 22.96
CA GLY A 634 28.62 15.42 21.77
C GLY A 634 29.54 14.23 21.55
N VAL A 635 30.12 14.15 20.36
CA VAL A 635 31.07 13.11 19.94
C VAL A 635 32.17 13.74 19.10
N SER A 636 33.42 13.30 19.27
CA SER A 636 34.53 13.74 18.42
C SER A 636 35.50 12.63 18.04
N LEU A 637 36.05 12.73 16.83
CA LEU A 637 37.15 11.93 16.30
C LEU A 637 38.36 12.86 16.10
N GLU A 638 39.52 12.41 16.56
CA GLU A 638 40.82 13.03 16.22
C GLU A 638 41.49 12.18 15.14
N VAL A 639 41.86 12.81 14.03
CA VAL A 639 42.47 12.18 12.86
C VAL A 639 43.90 12.72 12.73
N SER A 640 44.90 11.85 12.59
CA SER A 640 46.30 12.27 12.39
C SER A 640 46.70 12.29 10.91
N ASP A 641 46.18 11.35 10.12
CA ASP A 641 46.57 11.10 8.72
C ASP A 641 45.33 10.79 7.88
N PRO A 642 45.32 11.07 6.56
CA PRO A 642 46.35 11.79 5.79
C PRO A 642 46.34 13.30 6.05
N THR A 643 45.29 13.83 6.69
CA THR A 643 45.13 15.25 7.03
C THR A 643 44.72 15.36 8.48
N GLU A 644 45.56 16.00 9.30
CA GLU A 644 45.26 16.23 10.71
C GLU A 644 43.97 17.04 10.86
N SER A 645 42.98 16.48 11.56
CA SER A 645 41.67 17.09 11.71
C SER A 645 40.96 16.64 12.97
N THR A 646 40.05 17.48 13.48
CA THR A 646 39.15 17.15 14.59
C THR A 646 37.72 17.25 14.10
N LEU A 647 37.05 16.11 13.98
CA LEU A 647 35.65 16.00 13.57
C LEU A 647 34.82 16.01 14.86
N ALA A 648 34.11 17.09 15.17
CA ALA A 648 33.43 17.26 16.45
C ALA A 648 32.00 17.76 16.28
N HIS A 649 31.05 16.99 16.81
CA HIS A 649 29.61 17.20 16.61
C HIS A 649 28.87 17.19 17.95
N GLY A 650 27.84 18.03 18.08
CA GLY A 650 27.12 18.27 19.32
C GLY A 650 27.75 19.32 20.24
N GLY A 651 27.27 19.38 21.48
CA GLY A 651 27.62 20.39 22.46
C GLY A 651 28.81 20.04 23.36
N THR A 652 29.24 21.03 24.14
CA THR A 652 30.32 20.91 25.14
C THR A 652 29.84 20.38 26.50
N GLY A 653 28.56 20.00 26.62
CA GLY A 653 27.98 19.39 27.82
C GLY A 653 28.53 18.00 28.13
N GLY A 654 27.94 17.32 29.10
CA GLY A 654 28.30 15.96 29.49
C GLY A 654 29.72 15.77 30.03
N ILE A 655 30.01 14.55 30.51
CA ILE A 655 31.35 14.15 30.96
C ILE A 655 32.10 13.50 29.78
N PRO A 656 33.30 13.96 29.40
CA PRO A 656 34.06 13.37 28.31
C PRO A 656 34.68 12.02 28.72
N LYS A 657 34.50 11.02 27.88
CA LYS A 657 35.22 9.74 27.92
C LYS A 657 35.98 9.57 26.61
N LYS A 658 37.31 9.64 26.69
CA LYS A 658 38.22 9.53 25.55
C LYS A 658 38.87 8.14 25.49
N LEU A 659 38.97 7.59 24.28
CA LEU A 659 39.70 6.38 23.97
C LEU A 659 40.81 6.70 22.97
N GLN A 660 42.04 6.76 23.47
CA GLN A 660 43.21 6.79 22.59
C GLN A 660 43.37 5.41 21.92
N LEU A 661 43.45 5.40 20.60
CA LEU A 661 43.73 4.19 19.82
C LEU A 661 45.24 3.92 19.84
N LYS A 662 45.62 2.65 19.90
CA LYS A 662 47.02 2.21 19.80
C LYS A 662 47.42 2.07 18.33
N SER A 663 48.73 1.99 18.05
CA SER A 663 49.21 1.61 16.70
C SER A 663 48.52 0.35 16.19
N GLY A 664 47.99 0.39 14.95
CA GLY A 664 47.21 -0.69 14.33
C GLY A 664 45.87 -1.01 14.99
N GLU A 665 45.35 -0.11 15.84
CA GLU A 665 44.00 -0.20 16.41
C GLU A 665 43.05 0.76 15.69
N TYR A 666 41.91 0.24 15.26
CA TYR A 666 40.89 1.00 14.55
C TYR A 666 39.48 0.63 15.02
N ILE A 667 38.53 1.54 14.85
CA ILE A 667 37.15 1.37 15.29
C ILE A 667 36.37 0.59 14.23
N THR A 668 35.71 -0.49 14.63
CA THR A 668 35.04 -1.46 13.76
C THR A 668 33.52 -1.43 13.86
N SER A 669 32.94 -0.81 14.89
CA SER A 669 31.47 -0.73 15.03
C SER A 669 31.02 0.42 15.91
N MET A 670 29.83 0.97 15.61
CA MET A 670 29.08 1.91 16.44
C MET A 670 27.74 1.30 16.86
N GLU A 671 27.51 1.17 18.16
CA GLU A 671 26.22 0.87 18.78
C GLU A 671 25.58 2.19 19.24
N VAL A 672 24.39 2.49 18.74
CA VAL A 672 23.67 3.76 18.97
C VAL A 672 22.27 3.50 19.50
N HIS A 673 21.85 4.28 20.49
CA HIS A 673 20.55 4.22 21.13
C HIS A 673 19.92 5.61 21.16
N TRP A 674 18.64 5.72 20.79
CA TRP A 674 17.91 6.99 20.75
C TRP A 674 16.57 6.90 21.49
N GLY A 675 15.98 8.05 21.77
CA GLY A 675 14.71 8.17 22.48
C GLY A 675 14.21 9.60 22.53
N LYS A 676 12.99 9.80 23.04
CA LYS A 676 12.42 11.14 23.24
C LYS A 676 12.86 11.76 24.57
N LYS A 677 13.22 13.04 24.53
CA LYS A 677 13.37 13.96 25.66
C LYS A 677 12.37 15.09 25.40
N GLU A 678 11.28 15.14 26.16
CA GLU A 678 10.10 15.92 25.78
C GLU A 678 9.69 15.55 24.35
N GLU A 679 9.41 16.52 23.47
CA GLU A 679 9.08 16.24 22.07
C GLU A 679 10.28 16.10 21.13
N ARG A 680 11.52 16.19 21.62
CA ARG A 680 12.72 16.01 20.78
C ARG A 680 13.32 14.61 20.89
N THR A 681 13.48 13.95 19.76
CA THR A 681 14.30 12.73 19.66
C THR A 681 15.78 13.08 19.79
N ARG A 682 16.51 12.38 20.68
CA ARG A 682 17.94 12.58 20.95
C ARG A 682 18.68 11.25 20.92
N ILE A 683 20.00 11.29 20.75
CA ILE A 683 20.88 10.15 21.05
C ILE A 683 21.04 10.04 22.57
N PHE A 684 20.63 8.90 23.11
CA PHE A 684 20.70 8.61 24.54
C PHE A 684 21.97 7.87 24.93
N TYR A 685 22.54 7.03 24.06
CA TYR A 685 23.79 6.31 24.32
C TYR A 685 24.55 5.97 23.04
N LEU A 686 25.88 5.97 23.14
CA LEU A 686 26.81 5.49 22.13
C LEU A 686 27.81 4.51 22.73
N LYS A 687 28.21 3.52 21.93
CA LYS A 687 29.37 2.67 22.18
C LYS A 687 30.13 2.37 20.89
N PHE A 688 31.42 2.65 20.89
CA PHE A 688 32.34 2.28 19.80
C PHE A 688 33.24 1.13 20.24
N LYS A 689 33.49 0.16 19.36
CA LYS A 689 34.36 -1.00 19.61
C LYS A 689 35.50 -1.03 18.58
N THR A 690 36.67 -1.52 18.99
CA THR A 690 37.87 -1.61 18.14
C THR A 690 38.19 -3.04 17.73
N ASN A 691 38.99 -3.18 16.66
CA ASN A 691 39.55 -4.46 16.22
C ASN A 691 40.37 -5.19 17.30
N LYS A 692 40.87 -4.47 18.32
CA LYS A 692 41.60 -5.03 19.47
C LYS A 692 40.71 -5.28 20.70
N GLY A 693 39.39 -5.29 20.53
CA GLY A 693 38.41 -5.61 21.58
C GLY A 693 38.27 -4.54 22.67
N ARG A 694 38.86 -3.35 22.51
CA ARG A 694 38.62 -2.21 23.40
C ARG A 694 37.33 -1.50 22.98
N SER A 695 36.77 -0.70 23.89
CA SER A 695 35.59 0.12 23.59
C SER A 695 35.52 1.37 24.45
N VAL A 696 34.77 2.36 23.96
CA VAL A 696 34.31 3.51 24.75
C VAL A 696 32.79 3.60 24.70
N GLU A 697 32.16 3.97 25.81
CA GLU A 697 30.70 4.11 25.89
C GLU A 697 30.25 5.18 26.88
N GLY A 698 29.15 5.86 26.55
CA GLY A 698 28.55 6.92 27.36
C GLY A 698 27.06 7.08 27.06
N GLY A 699 26.30 7.57 28.05
CA GLY A 699 24.85 7.74 27.97
C GLY A 699 24.04 6.63 28.66
N THR A 700 22.72 6.63 28.45
CA THR A 700 21.76 5.63 28.95
C THR A 700 21.21 4.79 27.81
N LYS A 701 21.16 3.45 27.93
CA LYS A 701 20.54 2.60 26.91
C LYS A 701 19.02 2.75 26.89
N THR A 702 18.45 2.85 25.68
CA THR A 702 17.01 2.82 25.40
C THR A 702 16.61 1.53 24.66
N SER A 703 15.31 1.34 24.41
CA SER A 703 14.80 0.23 23.58
C SER A 703 15.11 0.40 22.09
N ALA A 704 14.98 1.62 21.56
CA ALA A 704 15.31 1.96 20.17
C ALA A 704 16.83 2.06 19.99
N LYS A 705 17.39 1.13 19.22
CA LYS A 705 18.83 0.95 19.06
C LYS A 705 19.21 0.35 17.72
N ALA A 706 20.43 0.61 17.28
CA ALA A 706 21.06 0.00 16.12
C ALA A 706 22.53 -0.33 16.44
N THR A 707 23.14 -1.18 15.63
CA THR A 707 24.58 -1.40 15.65
C THR A 707 25.08 -1.55 14.24
N VAL A 708 25.93 -0.63 13.81
CA VAL A 708 26.56 -0.64 12.49
C VAL A 708 28.00 -1.10 12.62
N THR A 709 28.44 -1.93 11.68
CA THR A 709 29.77 -2.56 11.69
C THR A 709 30.46 -2.22 10.37
N ALA A 710 31.73 -1.85 10.43
CA ALA A 710 32.53 -1.56 9.25
C ALA A 710 32.59 -2.80 8.34
N PRO A 711 32.46 -2.65 7.01
CA PRO A 711 32.73 -3.73 6.07
C PRO A 711 34.15 -4.29 6.24
N LYS A 712 34.39 -5.52 5.76
CA LYS A 712 35.73 -6.13 5.83
C LYS A 712 36.75 -5.25 5.08
N GLY A 713 37.80 -4.82 5.77
CA GLY A 713 38.83 -3.92 5.24
C GLY A 713 38.56 -2.43 5.46
N PHE A 714 37.48 -2.08 6.17
CA PHE A 714 37.11 -0.70 6.49
C PHE A 714 37.21 -0.41 8.00
N GLN A 715 37.27 0.86 8.35
CA GLN A 715 37.30 1.41 9.70
C GLN A 715 36.46 2.68 9.80
N LEU A 716 36.02 3.07 11.00
CA LEU A 716 35.32 4.35 11.20
C LEU A 716 36.30 5.51 11.02
N SER A 717 35.92 6.46 10.17
CA SER A 717 36.77 7.59 9.77
C SER A 717 36.04 8.94 9.83
N GLY A 718 34.71 8.94 9.96
CA GLY A 718 33.91 10.14 10.14
C GLY A 718 32.50 9.81 10.60
N LEU A 719 31.69 10.84 10.79
CA LEU A 719 30.30 10.75 11.22
C LEU A 719 29.40 11.62 10.34
N HIS A 720 28.13 11.29 10.30
CA HIS A 720 27.09 12.16 9.71
C HIS A 720 25.82 12.10 10.54
N GLY A 721 24.92 13.07 10.37
CA GLY A 721 23.66 13.10 11.10
C GLY A 721 23.21 14.52 11.44
N ARG A 722 22.70 14.72 12.66
CA ARG A 722 22.22 16.02 13.13
C ARG A 722 22.58 16.27 14.60
N SER A 723 22.95 17.50 14.92
CA SER A 723 23.27 17.90 16.31
C SER A 723 23.10 19.41 16.54
N ASP A 724 23.00 19.78 17.81
CA ASP A 724 23.07 21.16 18.30
C ASP A 724 23.74 21.10 19.69
N LYS A 725 23.06 21.46 20.78
CA LYS A 725 23.59 21.33 22.16
C LYS A 725 23.70 19.88 22.64
N GLU A 726 22.98 18.97 21.99
CA GLU A 726 23.01 17.51 22.19
C GLU A 726 23.01 16.86 20.78
N VAL A 727 23.39 15.58 20.67
CA VAL A 727 23.31 14.85 19.39
C VAL A 727 21.88 14.36 19.16
N ASP A 728 21.33 14.63 17.97
CA ASP A 728 19.93 14.35 17.60
C ASP A 728 19.80 13.11 16.71
N ALA A 729 20.72 12.95 15.76
CA ALA A 729 20.87 11.77 14.91
C ALA A 729 22.34 11.49 14.58
N LEU A 730 22.71 10.21 14.43
CA LEU A 730 24.09 9.81 14.11
C LEU A 730 24.16 8.56 13.22
N GLY A 731 24.97 8.64 12.16
CA GLY A 731 25.42 7.57 11.29
C GLY A 731 26.95 7.56 11.18
N ALA A 732 27.50 6.43 10.74
CA ALA A 732 28.94 6.21 10.61
C ALA A 732 29.40 6.39 9.16
N ILE A 733 30.55 7.04 8.97
CA ILE A 733 31.31 7.03 7.72
C ILE A 733 32.50 6.09 7.91
N PHE A 734 32.51 4.99 7.17
CA PHE A 734 33.62 4.04 7.14
C PHE A 734 34.47 4.28 5.89
N THR A 735 35.79 4.17 6.00
CA THR A 735 36.72 4.18 4.84
C THR A 735 37.65 2.99 4.86
N ARG A 736 38.24 2.65 3.71
CA ARG A 736 39.25 1.58 3.62
C ARG A 736 40.47 1.87 4.49
N ILE A 737 41.00 0.81 5.10
CA ILE A 737 42.21 0.86 5.94
C ILE A 737 43.47 1.05 5.09
N GLU A 738 43.49 0.53 3.87
CA GLU A 738 44.59 0.68 2.90
C GLU A 738 44.13 1.54 1.72
N SER A 739 45.02 2.39 1.20
CA SER A 739 44.75 3.17 -0.01
C SER A 739 45.02 2.34 -1.27
N THR A 740 44.14 2.46 -2.26
CA THR A 740 44.24 1.78 -3.56
C THR A 740 45.57 2.08 -4.28
N SER A 741 46.19 3.22 -3.98
CA SER A 741 47.53 3.65 -4.46
C SER A 741 48.67 2.68 -4.16
N GLN A 742 48.60 1.87 -3.10
CA GLN A 742 49.64 0.87 -2.80
C GLN A 742 49.46 -0.45 -3.59
N SER A 743 48.23 -0.78 -3.99
CA SER A 743 47.92 -2.06 -4.67
C SER A 743 48.46 -2.17 -6.10
N GLN A 744 48.68 -1.04 -6.79
CA GLN A 744 49.21 -1.01 -8.16
C GLN A 744 50.76 -1.01 -8.23
N LEU A 745 51.47 -0.86 -7.10
CA LEU A 745 52.93 -0.89 -7.07
C LEU A 745 53.52 -2.27 -6.72
N GLN A 746 52.69 -3.23 -6.32
CA GLN A 746 53.13 -4.60 -5.98
C GLN A 746 52.83 -5.66 -7.07
N THR A 747 52.13 -5.31 -8.14
CA THR A 747 51.69 -6.26 -9.19
C THR A 747 52.56 -6.25 -10.47
N THR A 748 53.74 -5.62 -10.42
CA THR A 748 54.71 -5.55 -11.55
C THR A 748 56.10 -6.12 -11.21
N GLN A 749 56.22 -6.92 -10.16
CA GLN A 749 57.42 -7.70 -9.86
C GLN A 749 57.09 -9.13 -9.40
N GLU A 750 56.75 -10.00 -10.36
CA GLU A 750 57.09 -11.44 -10.38
C GLU A 750 56.98 -11.98 -11.82
#